data_AF-A0AAF6BCZ2-F1
#
_entry.id   AF-A0AAF6BCZ2-F1
#
_cell.length_a   1.000
_cell.length_b   1.000
_cell.length_c   1.000
_cell.angle_alpha   90.00
_cell.angle_beta   90.00
_cell.angle_gamma   90.00
#
_symmetry.space_group_name_H-M   'P 1'
#
loop_
_entity.id
_entity.type
_entity.pdbx_description
1 polymer ?
#
loop_
_entity_poly.entity_id
_entity_poly.type
_entity_poly.pdbx_seq_one_letter_code
_entity_poly.pdbx_strand_id
1 'polypeptide(L)'
;MKGGDVMSWPGVGQAAAAPTPVLTSNGSSTPGPREREASAAADVGRQQQTRLKRRPSSSSLGDASSGMPMSSSSQPANSASPRRNLGGKDALSYAAILRSRNKFADALALYDSVLEAEPRNVDAHVGRGICLQMQGHSRQAFDSFADALRLDQQNACALTHCGILYKEEGHLLEAAEAYHKALQADPSYKAASENLAIVLTDLGTSLKLSGNVQEGLQKYYDALKADSRYAPAYYNLGVVYSEMMQYDTALKCYENAAQHRPMYAEAYCNMGVIYKNRGDLDSAIACYERCLAVSPNFEIAKNNMAIALTDLGTKVKLEGDIHQGVAYYKKALLYNWHYADAMYNLGVAYGEMLKFDMAVVMYELALHFNPHCAEACNNLGVIYKDRDNLDRAVDCYQMALSIKPNFSQSLNNLGVVYTVQGKMDQAAGMIEKAILANPTYAEAYNNLGVLHRDAGSIPLAIDAYERCLLIDPDSRNAGQNRLLAMNYIYEGKDDKLYIAHRDWGKRFNRLYPEFTTWDNSKERDRPLTIGYVSPDYFTHSVSYFIEAPLVHHNYTNFRVVVYCAVVKADAKTHRFRDTVLKRGGVWRDIYGVDEKKVASLVREDKVDILVELTGHTANNRLGVMACRPAPVQATWIGYPNSTGLPTIDYRFTDALADPLNTKQKHVEELVRLPGSFLCYTPSAETGPVVQTPAISNGFITFGSFNNLAKFQNYNIFLLICRLGEMALQHLLQDVRPLQWVCFINY
;
A
#
# COMPACT_ATOMS: atom_id res chain seq x y z
N MET A 1 -23.61 -19.38 34.65
CA MET A 1 -22.24 -19.95 34.73
C MET A 1 -21.35 -19.16 33.79
N LYS A 2 -20.26 -18.59 34.31
CA LYS A 2 -19.10 -17.96 33.62
C LYS A 2 -19.40 -17.22 32.31
N GLY A 3 -19.95 -16.00 32.42
CA GLY A 3 -19.93 -14.98 31.36
C GLY A 3 -19.51 -13.67 32.03
N GLY A 4 -18.21 -13.48 32.20
CA GLY A 4 -17.66 -12.25 32.78
C GLY A 4 -17.50 -11.23 31.67
N ASP A 5 -18.46 -10.32 31.53
CA ASP A 5 -18.28 -9.10 30.75
C ASP A 5 -17.20 -8.27 31.43
N VAL A 6 -16.01 -8.25 30.84
CA VAL A 6 -14.92 -7.35 31.22
C VAL A 6 -15.39 -5.94 30.89
N MET A 7 -16.00 -5.27 31.87
CA MET A 7 -16.29 -3.84 31.77
C MET A 7 -14.97 -3.09 31.56
N SER A 8 -14.81 -2.52 30.37
CA SER A 8 -13.67 -1.70 29.99
C SER A 8 -13.52 -0.52 30.96
N TRP A 9 -12.36 -0.45 31.61
CA TRP A 9 -11.96 0.61 32.51
C TRP A 9 -11.94 1.97 31.78
N PRO A 10 -12.41 3.08 32.39
CA PRO A 10 -12.51 4.41 31.75
C PRO A 10 -11.16 5.17 31.65
N GLY A 11 -10.06 4.44 31.43
CA GLY A 11 -8.72 4.99 31.18
C GLY A 11 -7.92 4.20 30.14
N VAL A 12 -8.26 2.92 29.94
CA VAL A 12 -7.49 1.98 29.11
C VAL A 12 -7.69 2.21 27.60
N GLY A 13 -8.72 2.98 27.21
CA GLY A 13 -9.23 3.02 25.84
C GLY A 13 -8.49 3.88 24.80
N GLN A 14 -7.29 4.41 25.07
CA GLN A 14 -6.60 5.30 24.11
C GLN A 14 -5.14 4.98 23.84
N ALA A 15 -4.70 3.77 24.15
CA ALA A 15 -3.49 3.24 23.54
C ALA A 15 -3.85 2.85 22.10
N ALA A 16 -3.57 3.75 21.15
CA ALA A 16 -3.81 3.49 19.74
C ALA A 16 -2.86 2.39 19.27
N ALA A 17 -3.41 1.45 18.50
CA ALA A 17 -2.60 0.48 17.81
C ALA A 17 -2.30 1.06 16.43
N ALA A 18 -1.02 1.15 16.08
CA ALA A 18 -0.58 1.75 14.84
C ALA A 18 -0.64 0.70 13.71
N PRO A 19 -1.46 0.91 12.68
CA PRO A 19 -1.33 0.13 11.46
C PRO A 19 -0.02 0.49 10.76
N THR A 20 0.49 -0.46 9.98
CA THR A 20 1.63 -0.27 9.11
C THR A 20 1.13 0.32 7.78
N PRO A 21 1.83 1.33 7.22
CA PRO A 21 1.44 1.92 5.94
C PRO A 21 1.61 0.94 4.77
N VAL A 22 1.13 1.37 3.60
CA VAL A 22 1.31 0.66 2.33
C VAL A 22 2.77 0.41 1.99
N LEU A 23 3.03 -0.71 1.32
CA LEU A 23 4.33 -1.03 0.73
C LEU A 23 4.47 -0.34 -0.64
N THR A 24 5.64 0.22 -0.88
CA THR A 24 6.06 0.69 -2.21
C THR A 24 7.24 -0.15 -2.68
N SER A 25 7.36 -0.36 -3.98
CA SER A 25 8.46 -1.15 -4.55
C SER A 25 9.85 -0.60 -4.19
N ASN A 26 9.96 0.69 -3.88
CA ASN A 26 11.19 1.38 -3.48
C ASN A 26 11.52 1.28 -1.97
N GLY A 27 10.63 0.73 -1.13
CA GLY A 27 10.69 0.87 0.33
C GLY A 27 11.22 -0.31 1.15
N SER A 28 11.55 -1.47 0.57
CA SER A 28 12.04 -2.60 1.37
C SER A 28 13.56 -2.54 1.58
N SER A 29 13.97 -2.33 2.83
CA SER A 29 15.34 -2.41 3.31
C SER A 29 15.83 -3.87 3.40
N THR A 30 16.39 -4.37 2.29
CA THR A 30 17.48 -5.36 2.19
C THR A 30 17.85 -5.48 0.71
N PRO A 31 19.12 -5.26 0.28
CA PRO A 31 19.51 -5.46 -1.11
C PRO A 31 19.71 -6.96 -1.37
N GLY A 32 18.83 -7.54 -2.18
CA GLY A 32 18.98 -8.88 -2.74
C GLY A 32 17.81 -9.25 -3.66
N PRO A 33 18.01 -10.19 -4.58
CA PRO A 33 18.69 -10.03 -5.87
C PRO A 33 17.83 -9.23 -6.87
N ARG A 34 17.57 -7.93 -6.61
CA ARG A 34 16.77 -7.05 -7.49
C ARG A 34 17.51 -6.57 -8.75
N GLU A 35 18.79 -6.89 -8.89
CA GLU A 35 19.59 -6.56 -10.07
C GLU A 35 19.47 -7.61 -11.20
N ARG A 36 18.82 -8.76 -10.93
CA ARG A 36 18.65 -9.81 -11.95
C ARG A 36 17.48 -9.59 -12.90
N GLU A 37 16.51 -8.70 -12.59
CA GLU A 37 15.35 -8.50 -13.47
C GLU A 37 15.66 -7.66 -14.72
N ALA A 38 16.56 -6.67 -14.60
CA ALA A 38 17.10 -5.96 -15.76
C ALA A 38 17.96 -6.88 -16.65
N SER A 39 18.63 -7.86 -16.04
CA SER A 39 19.40 -8.91 -16.75
C SER A 39 18.51 -10.02 -17.33
N ALA A 40 17.38 -10.35 -16.70
CA ALA A 40 16.47 -11.40 -17.15
C ALA A 40 15.71 -11.03 -18.43
N ALA A 41 15.37 -9.74 -18.62
CA ALA A 41 14.80 -9.27 -19.88
C ALA A 41 15.79 -9.40 -21.07
N ALA A 42 17.10 -9.34 -20.81
CA ALA A 42 18.13 -9.61 -21.82
C ALA A 42 18.28 -11.12 -22.13
N ASP A 43 17.95 -12.01 -21.19
CA ASP A 43 18.12 -13.47 -21.34
C ASP A 43 16.90 -14.19 -21.94
N VAL A 44 15.70 -13.58 -21.92
CA VAL A 44 14.48 -14.20 -22.49
C VAL A 44 14.50 -14.27 -24.03
N GLY A 45 15.19 -13.34 -24.70
CA GLY A 45 15.47 -13.44 -26.14
C GLY A 45 16.24 -14.73 -26.52
N ARG A 46 16.97 -15.30 -25.56
CA ARG A 46 17.78 -16.51 -25.73
C ARG A 46 16.95 -17.80 -25.72
N GLN A 47 15.88 -17.87 -24.91
CA GLN A 47 15.09 -19.10 -24.74
C GLN A 47 14.04 -19.32 -25.84
N GLN A 48 13.51 -18.27 -26.48
CA GLN A 48 12.59 -18.45 -27.61
C GLN A 48 13.30 -18.79 -28.93
N GLN A 49 14.54 -18.30 -29.15
CA GLN A 49 15.33 -18.70 -30.32
C GLN A 49 15.94 -20.11 -30.21
N THR A 50 16.22 -20.61 -29.00
CA THR A 50 16.78 -21.97 -28.81
C THR A 50 15.72 -23.08 -28.79
N ARG A 51 14.43 -22.78 -28.56
CA ARG A 51 13.36 -23.78 -28.55
C ARG A 51 12.94 -24.30 -29.94
N LEU A 52 13.36 -23.63 -31.02
CA LEU A 52 13.17 -24.09 -32.41
C LEU A 52 14.25 -25.09 -32.89
N LYS A 53 15.24 -25.45 -32.05
CA LYS A 53 16.35 -26.35 -32.41
C LYS A 53 16.43 -27.67 -31.62
N ARG A 54 15.30 -28.22 -31.13
CA ARG A 54 15.29 -29.59 -30.56
C ARG A 54 14.20 -30.45 -31.20
N ARG A 55 14.59 -31.33 -32.13
CA ARG A 55 13.83 -32.54 -32.46
C ARG A 55 14.03 -33.57 -31.33
N PRO A 56 12.99 -34.28 -30.86
CA PRO A 56 13.18 -35.39 -29.95
C PRO A 56 13.67 -36.62 -30.72
N SER A 57 14.74 -37.23 -30.23
CA SER A 57 15.23 -38.55 -30.64
C SER A 57 14.30 -39.63 -30.09
N SER A 58 13.71 -40.44 -30.97
CA SER A 58 12.93 -41.62 -30.60
C SER A 58 13.85 -42.84 -30.39
N SER A 59 13.79 -43.41 -29.19
CA SER A 59 14.28 -44.76 -28.89
C SER A 59 13.10 -45.75 -28.86
N SER A 60 13.39 -46.93 -29.42
CA SER A 60 12.65 -48.19 -29.51
C SER A 60 11.59 -48.56 -28.46
N LEU A 61 10.54 -49.24 -28.92
CA LEU A 61 9.77 -50.41 -28.39
C LEU A 61 8.81 -50.78 -29.55
N GLY A 62 8.54 -52.02 -30.00
CA GLY A 62 8.22 -53.25 -29.29
C GLY A 62 6.81 -53.71 -29.75
N ASP A 63 6.73 -54.91 -30.36
CA ASP A 63 5.58 -55.82 -30.57
C ASP A 63 4.53 -55.72 -31.72
N ALA A 64 4.62 -56.76 -32.58
CA ALA A 64 3.65 -57.82 -32.92
C ALA A 64 2.21 -57.55 -33.44
N SER A 65 1.90 -58.28 -34.55
CA SER A 65 0.65 -58.98 -34.97
C SER A 65 0.19 -58.61 -36.39
N SER A 66 0.49 -59.44 -37.40
CA SER A 66 -0.32 -60.55 -37.99
C SER A 66 -1.55 -60.11 -38.80
N GLY A 67 -1.49 -60.30 -40.13
CA GLY A 67 -2.65 -60.19 -41.04
C GLY A 67 -2.27 -60.20 -42.54
N MET A 68 -2.14 -61.39 -43.12
CA MET A 68 -2.09 -61.66 -44.58
C MET A 68 -3.49 -61.50 -45.25
N PRO A 69 -3.69 -61.64 -46.59
CA PRO A 69 -2.83 -61.37 -47.75
C PRO A 69 -3.54 -60.76 -49.01
N MET A 70 -2.74 -60.45 -50.03
CA MET A 70 -2.96 -60.66 -51.50
C MET A 70 -3.86 -59.76 -52.38
N SER A 71 -3.31 -59.57 -53.59
CA SER A 71 -3.92 -59.23 -54.90
C SER A 71 -4.34 -57.78 -55.12
N SER A 72 -4.17 -57.15 -56.28
CA SER A 72 -3.56 -57.50 -57.57
C SER A 72 -3.51 -56.23 -58.42
N SER A 73 -2.60 -56.21 -59.40
CA SER A 73 -2.71 -55.47 -60.66
C SER A 73 -2.92 -53.96 -60.59
N SER A 74 -1.86 -53.21 -60.87
CA SER A 74 -1.69 -52.54 -62.17
C SER A 74 -0.48 -51.63 -62.10
N GLN A 75 0.42 -51.76 -63.07
CA GLN A 75 1.52 -50.85 -63.31
C GLN A 75 1.06 -49.38 -63.25
N PRO A 76 1.78 -48.46 -62.58
CA PRO A 76 1.76 -47.08 -63.00
C PRO A 76 2.74 -46.96 -64.15
N ALA A 77 2.20 -46.65 -65.32
CA ALA A 77 2.93 -46.21 -66.49
C ALA A 77 3.97 -45.17 -66.08
N ASN A 78 5.21 -45.41 -66.52
CA ASN A 78 6.24 -44.41 -66.66
C ASN A 78 5.69 -43.25 -67.51
N SER A 79 5.08 -42.25 -66.88
CA SER A 79 4.92 -40.94 -67.50
C SER A 79 6.26 -40.22 -67.38
N ALA A 80 7.20 -40.63 -68.23
CA ALA A 80 8.36 -39.83 -68.54
C ALA A 80 7.84 -38.45 -68.96
N SER A 81 8.05 -37.46 -68.10
CA SER A 81 7.96 -36.05 -68.50
C SER A 81 8.93 -35.89 -69.68
N PRO A 82 8.50 -35.26 -70.79
CA PRO A 82 9.34 -35.19 -71.97
C PRO A 82 10.61 -34.42 -71.59
N ARG A 83 11.77 -35.08 -71.71
CA ARG A 83 13.07 -34.40 -71.81
C ARG A 83 13.01 -33.54 -73.06
N ARG A 84 12.41 -32.35 -72.95
CA ARG A 84 12.69 -31.26 -73.86
C ARG A 84 14.19 -31.01 -73.70
N ASN A 85 14.96 -31.29 -74.75
CA ASN A 85 16.30 -30.72 -74.90
C ASN A 85 16.13 -29.21 -75.00
N LEU A 86 15.99 -28.56 -73.85
CA LEU A 86 16.03 -27.12 -73.69
C LEU A 86 17.49 -26.72 -73.94
N GLY A 87 17.72 -25.76 -74.84
CA GLY A 87 19.05 -25.20 -75.02
C GLY A 87 19.57 -24.60 -73.70
N GLY A 88 20.89 -24.44 -73.55
CA GLY A 88 21.53 -24.07 -72.27
C GLY A 88 20.87 -22.91 -71.50
N LYS A 89 20.40 -21.87 -72.21
CA LYS A 89 19.68 -20.72 -71.61
C LYS A 89 18.26 -21.04 -71.10
N ASP A 90 17.54 -21.92 -71.78
CA ASP A 90 16.19 -22.33 -71.39
C ASP A 90 16.22 -23.30 -70.21
N ALA A 91 17.23 -24.17 -70.15
CA ALA A 91 17.46 -25.11 -69.05
C ALA A 91 17.83 -24.39 -67.75
N LEU A 92 18.71 -23.37 -67.81
CA LEU A 92 19.09 -22.54 -66.66
C LEU A 92 17.90 -21.78 -66.07
N SER A 93 17.08 -21.17 -66.93
CA SER A 93 15.86 -20.44 -66.53
C SER A 93 14.83 -21.36 -65.88
N TYR A 94 14.66 -22.57 -66.42
CA TYR A 94 13.76 -23.57 -65.85
C TYR A 94 14.25 -24.11 -64.50
N ALA A 95 15.56 -24.34 -64.35
CA ALA A 95 16.17 -24.73 -63.08
C ALA A 95 15.96 -23.65 -61.99
N ALA A 96 16.08 -22.37 -62.34
CA ALA A 96 15.80 -21.26 -61.43
C ALA A 96 14.32 -21.22 -60.97
N ILE A 97 13.37 -21.55 -61.85
CA ILE A 97 11.94 -21.65 -61.51
C ILE A 97 11.68 -22.84 -60.58
N LEU A 98 12.35 -23.97 -60.78
CA LEU A 98 12.21 -25.13 -59.91
C LEU A 98 12.78 -24.85 -58.51
N ARG A 99 13.94 -24.18 -58.45
CA ARG A 99 14.54 -23.71 -57.19
C ARG A 99 13.62 -22.77 -56.42
N SER A 100 13.01 -21.78 -57.09
CA SER A 100 12.07 -20.86 -56.42
C SER A 100 10.77 -21.52 -55.94
N ARG A 101 10.44 -22.70 -56.47
CA ARG A 101 9.33 -23.56 -56.01
C ARG A 101 9.76 -24.63 -55.01
N ASN A 102 10.95 -24.51 -54.42
CA ASN A 102 11.54 -25.46 -53.46
C ASN A 102 11.73 -26.89 -53.99
N LYS A 103 11.77 -27.09 -55.32
CA LYS A 103 12.07 -28.38 -55.96
C LYS A 103 13.57 -28.53 -56.18
N PHE A 104 14.32 -28.59 -55.09
CA PHE A 104 15.79 -28.50 -55.12
C PHE A 104 16.45 -29.69 -55.81
N ALA A 105 15.91 -30.91 -55.72
CA ALA A 105 16.48 -32.09 -56.38
C ALA A 105 16.34 -32.02 -57.91
N ASP A 106 15.17 -31.63 -58.41
CA ASP A 106 14.92 -31.46 -59.85
C ASP A 106 15.73 -30.29 -60.42
N ALA A 107 15.84 -29.18 -59.67
CA ALA A 107 16.67 -28.03 -60.04
C ALA A 107 18.16 -28.39 -60.09
N LEU A 108 18.64 -29.16 -59.10
CA LEU A 108 20.03 -29.61 -59.02
C LEU A 108 20.42 -30.45 -60.25
N ALA A 109 19.59 -31.43 -60.62
CA ALA A 109 19.85 -32.26 -61.80
C ALA A 109 19.93 -31.44 -63.10
N LEU A 110 19.14 -30.37 -63.21
CA LEU A 110 19.20 -29.47 -64.36
C LEU A 110 20.45 -28.57 -64.31
N TYR A 111 20.83 -28.03 -63.15
CA TYR A 111 22.08 -27.29 -63.02
C TYR A 111 23.30 -28.15 -63.33
N ASP A 112 23.33 -29.41 -62.89
CA ASP A 112 24.39 -30.37 -63.24
C ASP A 112 24.44 -30.60 -64.77
N SER A 113 23.28 -30.80 -65.42
CA SER A 113 23.24 -30.95 -66.88
C SER A 113 23.70 -29.71 -67.65
N VAL A 114 23.45 -28.52 -67.12
CA VAL A 114 23.95 -27.25 -67.69
C VAL A 114 25.47 -27.15 -67.51
N LEU A 115 26.01 -27.58 -66.37
CA LEU A 115 27.45 -27.57 -66.08
C LEU A 115 28.22 -28.64 -66.86
N GLU A 116 27.60 -29.77 -67.20
CA GLU A 116 28.18 -30.76 -68.12
C GLU A 116 28.39 -30.17 -69.53
N ALA A 117 27.43 -29.38 -70.02
CA ALA A 117 27.51 -28.72 -71.32
C ALA A 117 28.36 -27.44 -71.30
N GLU A 118 28.29 -26.67 -70.21
CA GLU A 118 28.94 -25.37 -70.02
C GLU A 118 29.63 -25.30 -68.64
N PRO A 119 30.82 -25.92 -68.46
CA PRO A 119 31.48 -25.99 -67.15
C PRO A 119 31.85 -24.63 -66.53
N ARG A 120 31.88 -23.57 -67.34
CA ARG A 120 32.20 -22.19 -66.94
C ARG A 120 30.96 -21.33 -66.66
N ASN A 121 29.77 -21.90 -66.59
CA ASN A 121 28.53 -21.17 -66.34
C ASN A 121 28.40 -20.80 -64.85
N VAL A 122 28.61 -19.52 -64.52
CA VAL A 122 28.61 -18.98 -63.14
C VAL A 122 27.24 -19.16 -62.48
N ASP A 123 26.16 -18.79 -63.17
CA ASP A 123 24.80 -18.86 -62.64
C ASP A 123 24.37 -20.30 -62.33
N ALA A 124 24.84 -21.28 -63.10
CA ALA A 124 24.60 -22.69 -62.86
C ALA A 124 25.34 -23.20 -61.61
N HIS A 125 26.60 -22.80 -61.40
CA HIS A 125 27.36 -23.10 -60.18
C HIS A 125 26.72 -22.48 -58.94
N VAL A 126 26.28 -21.22 -59.02
CA VAL A 126 25.55 -20.54 -57.93
C VAL A 126 24.22 -21.24 -57.64
N GLY A 127 23.43 -21.52 -58.67
CA GLY A 127 22.14 -22.21 -58.55
C GLY A 127 22.27 -23.61 -57.93
N ARG A 128 23.28 -24.37 -58.36
CA ARG A 128 23.67 -25.66 -57.80
C ARG A 128 24.05 -25.56 -56.32
N GLY A 129 24.92 -24.60 -55.98
CA GLY A 129 25.34 -24.34 -54.60
C GLY A 129 24.15 -24.04 -53.67
N ILE A 130 23.22 -23.20 -54.11
CA ILE A 130 22.00 -22.89 -53.33
C ILE A 130 21.15 -24.14 -53.12
N CYS A 131 20.95 -24.97 -54.14
CA CYS A 131 20.16 -26.20 -54.01
C CYS A 131 20.81 -27.18 -53.02
N LEU A 132 22.15 -27.35 -53.09
CA LEU A 132 22.92 -28.19 -52.17
C LEU A 132 22.85 -27.66 -50.74
N GLN A 133 22.95 -26.35 -50.55
CA GLN A 133 22.81 -25.70 -49.25
C GLN A 133 21.43 -25.96 -48.64
N MET A 134 20.35 -25.76 -49.42
CA MET A 134 18.98 -26.02 -48.96
C MET A 134 18.71 -27.50 -48.66
N GLN A 135 19.49 -28.41 -49.21
CA GLN A 135 19.45 -29.85 -48.92
C GLN A 135 20.36 -30.28 -47.76
N GLY A 136 21.10 -29.36 -47.14
CA GLY A 136 22.00 -29.64 -46.01
C GLY A 136 23.38 -30.18 -46.41
N HIS A 137 23.75 -30.13 -47.69
CA HIS A 137 25.06 -30.57 -48.18
C HIS A 137 26.07 -29.41 -48.18
N SER A 138 26.38 -28.87 -46.99
CA SER A 138 27.16 -27.63 -46.81
C SER A 138 28.52 -27.63 -47.50
N ARG A 139 29.27 -28.74 -47.44
CA ARG A 139 30.60 -28.84 -48.09
C ARG A 139 30.51 -28.77 -49.62
N GLN A 140 29.58 -29.53 -50.21
CA GLN A 140 29.39 -29.53 -51.67
C GLN A 140 28.81 -28.21 -52.16
N ALA A 141 27.98 -27.55 -51.34
CA ALA A 141 27.50 -26.21 -51.60
C ALA A 141 28.64 -25.21 -51.62
N PHE A 142 29.53 -25.25 -50.63
CA PHE A 142 30.73 -24.41 -50.57
C PHE A 142 31.63 -24.61 -51.78
N ASP A 143 31.90 -25.88 -52.16
CA ASP A 143 32.70 -26.20 -53.35
C ASP A 143 32.09 -25.58 -54.62
N SER A 144 30.76 -25.66 -54.77
CA SER A 144 30.04 -25.07 -55.91
C SER A 144 30.09 -23.53 -55.92
N PHE A 145 30.01 -22.89 -54.76
CA PHE A 145 30.20 -21.43 -54.67
C PHE A 145 31.67 -21.04 -54.92
N ALA A 146 32.63 -21.84 -54.47
CA ALA A 146 34.05 -21.63 -54.76
C ALA A 146 34.37 -21.80 -56.24
N ASP A 147 33.73 -22.74 -56.94
CA ASP A 147 33.77 -22.87 -58.40
C ASP A 147 33.21 -21.60 -59.08
N ALA A 148 32.05 -21.10 -58.63
CA ALA A 148 31.48 -19.85 -59.14
C ALA A 148 32.43 -18.64 -58.93
N LEU A 149 33.03 -18.52 -57.75
CA LEU A 149 33.95 -17.43 -57.40
C LEU A 149 35.31 -17.50 -58.12
N ARG A 150 35.75 -18.72 -58.51
CA ARG A 150 36.93 -18.88 -59.37
C ARG A 150 36.69 -18.33 -60.77
N LEU A 151 35.45 -18.36 -61.26
CA LEU A 151 35.05 -17.88 -62.58
C LEU A 151 34.67 -16.40 -62.56
N ASP A 152 34.00 -15.95 -61.49
CA ASP A 152 33.60 -14.57 -61.25
C ASP A 152 33.86 -14.19 -59.78
N GLN A 153 35.01 -13.55 -59.53
CA GLN A 153 35.44 -13.18 -58.18
C GLN A 153 34.53 -12.12 -57.52
N GLN A 154 33.72 -11.40 -58.31
CA GLN A 154 32.83 -10.35 -57.83
C GLN A 154 31.36 -10.82 -57.79
N ASN A 155 31.11 -12.13 -57.81
CA ASN A 155 29.74 -12.62 -57.73
C ASN A 155 29.14 -12.40 -56.34
N ALA A 156 28.34 -11.35 -56.18
CA ALA A 156 27.72 -10.97 -54.90
C ALA A 156 26.82 -12.08 -54.32
N CYS A 157 26.14 -12.85 -55.18
CA CYS A 157 25.27 -13.95 -54.75
C CYS A 157 26.08 -15.09 -54.14
N ALA A 158 27.12 -15.57 -54.83
CA ALA A 158 28.01 -16.62 -54.32
C ALA A 158 28.71 -16.20 -53.03
N LEU A 159 29.24 -14.97 -52.95
CA LEU A 159 29.88 -14.43 -51.74
C LEU A 159 28.92 -14.39 -50.55
N THR A 160 27.66 -13.98 -50.78
CA THR A 160 26.63 -13.96 -49.74
C THR A 160 26.33 -15.36 -49.23
N HIS A 161 26.17 -16.34 -50.13
CA HIS A 161 25.88 -17.71 -49.73
C HIS A 161 27.08 -18.40 -49.02
N CYS A 162 28.32 -18.08 -49.39
CA CYS A 162 29.50 -18.46 -48.61
C CYS A 162 29.44 -17.86 -47.19
N GLY A 163 29.07 -16.59 -47.05
CA GLY A 163 28.87 -15.94 -45.75
C GLY A 163 27.79 -16.62 -44.89
N ILE A 164 26.70 -17.11 -45.51
CA ILE A 164 25.64 -17.84 -44.79
C ILE A 164 26.20 -19.16 -44.25
N LEU A 165 26.97 -19.89 -45.06
CA LEU A 165 27.60 -21.14 -44.64
C LEU A 165 28.60 -20.92 -43.49
N TYR A 166 29.47 -19.90 -43.58
CA TYR A 166 30.38 -19.55 -42.47
C TYR A 166 29.62 -19.22 -41.18
N LYS A 167 28.53 -18.47 -41.27
CA LYS A 167 27.67 -18.17 -40.12
C LYS A 167 27.05 -19.43 -39.51
N GLU A 168 26.57 -20.35 -40.34
CA GLU A 168 25.98 -21.62 -39.88
C GLU A 168 26.99 -22.50 -39.12
N GLU A 169 28.27 -22.42 -39.51
CA GLU A 169 29.39 -23.11 -38.85
C GLU A 169 29.93 -22.35 -37.62
N GLY A 170 29.47 -21.12 -37.36
CA GLY A 170 29.88 -20.28 -36.23
C GLY A 170 31.08 -19.36 -36.51
N HIS A 171 31.58 -19.34 -37.74
CA HIS A 171 32.67 -18.50 -38.22
C HIS A 171 32.16 -17.08 -38.55
N LEU A 172 31.82 -16.32 -37.51
CA LEU A 172 31.16 -15.01 -37.67
C LEU A 172 32.05 -13.93 -38.31
N LEU A 173 33.36 -13.96 -38.09
CA LEU A 173 34.28 -12.98 -38.68
C LEU A 173 34.41 -13.21 -40.20
N GLU A 174 34.63 -14.46 -40.59
CA GLU A 174 34.72 -14.91 -41.98
C GLU A 174 33.40 -14.68 -42.72
N ALA A 175 32.26 -14.88 -42.04
CA ALA A 175 30.95 -14.53 -42.57
C ALA A 175 30.83 -13.02 -42.86
N ALA A 176 31.22 -12.16 -41.91
CA ALA A 176 31.19 -10.71 -42.09
C ALA A 176 32.09 -10.26 -43.25
N GLU A 177 33.29 -10.82 -43.38
CA GLU A 177 34.19 -10.55 -44.50
C GLU A 177 33.59 -10.93 -45.85
N ALA A 178 32.94 -12.09 -45.94
CA ALA A 178 32.28 -12.55 -47.16
C ALA A 178 31.15 -11.59 -47.59
N TYR A 179 30.32 -11.12 -46.65
CA TYR A 179 29.28 -10.14 -46.95
C TYR A 179 29.84 -8.77 -47.31
N HIS A 180 30.93 -8.31 -46.68
CA HIS A 180 31.60 -7.07 -47.08
C HIS A 180 32.12 -7.15 -48.52
N LYS A 181 32.73 -8.27 -48.92
CA LYS A 181 33.15 -8.50 -50.31
C LYS A 181 31.94 -8.50 -51.26
N ALA A 182 30.83 -9.10 -50.85
CA ALA A 182 29.60 -9.09 -51.66
C ALA A 182 29.07 -7.66 -51.88
N LEU A 183 29.09 -6.82 -50.85
CA LEU A 183 28.66 -5.41 -50.95
C LEU A 183 29.67 -4.49 -51.64
N GLN A 184 30.96 -4.86 -51.66
CA GLN A 184 31.95 -4.19 -52.51
C GLN A 184 31.69 -4.47 -53.98
N ALA A 185 31.25 -5.68 -54.32
CA ALA A 185 30.90 -6.05 -55.69
C ALA A 185 29.55 -5.47 -56.14
N ASP A 186 28.53 -5.51 -55.29
CA ASP A 186 27.24 -4.89 -55.52
C ASP A 186 26.72 -4.21 -54.24
N PRO A 187 26.92 -2.88 -54.11
CA PRO A 187 26.43 -2.12 -52.95
C PRO A 187 24.91 -2.13 -52.77
N SER A 188 24.15 -2.49 -53.81
CA SER A 188 22.69 -2.55 -53.78
C SER A 188 22.14 -3.94 -53.41
N TYR A 189 23.02 -4.92 -53.18
CA TYR A 189 22.64 -6.30 -52.90
C TYR A 189 22.07 -6.47 -51.47
N LYS A 190 20.76 -6.29 -51.36
CA LYS A 190 20.02 -6.28 -50.08
C LYS A 190 20.29 -7.50 -49.20
N ALA A 191 20.34 -8.69 -49.79
CA ALA A 191 20.55 -9.92 -49.02
C ALA A 191 21.92 -9.94 -48.32
N ALA A 192 22.99 -9.37 -48.91
CA ALA A 192 24.28 -9.25 -48.21
C ALA A 192 24.21 -8.21 -47.09
N SER A 193 23.58 -7.07 -47.33
CA SER A 193 23.41 -5.99 -46.34
C SER A 193 22.62 -6.46 -45.10
N GLU A 194 21.49 -7.15 -45.31
CA GLU A 194 20.68 -7.73 -44.24
C GLU A 194 21.46 -8.80 -43.45
N ASN A 195 22.13 -9.73 -44.13
CA ASN A 195 22.89 -10.77 -43.44
C ASN A 195 24.15 -10.24 -42.72
N LEU A 196 24.79 -9.21 -43.28
CA LEU A 196 25.89 -8.51 -42.62
C LEU A 196 25.43 -7.85 -41.32
N ALA A 197 24.28 -7.15 -41.33
CA ALA A 197 23.72 -6.54 -40.13
C ALA A 197 23.42 -7.57 -39.03
N ILE A 198 22.90 -8.74 -39.42
CA ILE A 198 22.67 -9.85 -38.47
C ILE A 198 24.00 -10.32 -37.85
N VAL A 199 25.00 -10.66 -38.67
CA VAL A 199 26.28 -11.18 -38.18
C VAL A 199 27.06 -10.16 -37.34
N LEU A 200 27.05 -8.88 -37.74
CA LEU A 200 27.67 -7.82 -36.95
C LEU A 200 26.98 -7.65 -35.59
N THR A 201 25.66 -7.85 -35.52
CA THR A 201 24.93 -7.83 -34.25
C THR A 201 25.28 -9.04 -33.38
N ASP A 202 25.37 -10.24 -33.97
CA ASP A 202 25.77 -11.47 -33.26
C ASP A 202 27.21 -11.34 -32.70
N LEU A 203 28.14 -10.79 -33.50
CA LEU A 203 29.50 -10.45 -33.08
C LEU A 203 29.49 -9.43 -31.93
N GLY A 204 28.70 -8.36 -32.06
CA GLY A 204 28.58 -7.33 -31.02
C GLY A 204 28.08 -7.90 -29.69
N THR A 205 27.11 -8.83 -29.75
CA THR A 205 26.60 -9.54 -28.57
C THR A 205 27.66 -10.45 -27.95
N SER A 206 28.39 -11.19 -28.78
CA SER A 206 29.50 -12.05 -28.30
C SER A 206 30.58 -11.23 -27.59
N LEU A 207 30.99 -10.09 -28.17
CA LEU A 207 31.99 -9.18 -27.59
C LEU A 207 31.51 -8.53 -26.29
N LYS A 208 30.25 -8.11 -26.23
CA LYS A 208 29.64 -7.60 -25.00
C LYS A 208 29.71 -8.65 -23.88
N LEU A 209 29.34 -9.90 -24.18
CA LEU A 209 29.35 -11.00 -23.21
C LEU A 209 30.76 -11.38 -22.76
N SER A 210 31.78 -11.18 -23.59
CA SER A 210 33.20 -11.35 -23.21
C SER A 210 33.79 -10.16 -22.46
N GLY A 211 33.00 -9.12 -22.15
CA GLY A 211 33.43 -7.93 -21.43
C GLY A 211 33.96 -6.79 -22.32
N ASN A 212 34.07 -7.00 -23.64
CA ASN A 212 34.56 -6.01 -24.60
C ASN A 212 33.43 -5.10 -25.09
N VAL A 213 32.83 -4.35 -24.16
CA VAL A 213 31.60 -3.57 -24.39
C VAL A 213 31.77 -2.52 -25.50
N GLN A 214 32.91 -1.83 -25.56
CA GLN A 214 33.16 -0.77 -26.57
C GLN A 214 33.26 -1.34 -27.99
N GLU A 215 33.95 -2.47 -28.15
CA GLU A 215 34.01 -3.16 -29.45
C GLU A 215 32.65 -3.71 -29.84
N GLY A 216 31.88 -4.22 -28.88
CA GLY A 216 30.50 -4.65 -29.10
C GLY A 216 29.59 -3.53 -29.61
N LEU A 217 29.66 -2.34 -28.98
CA LEU A 217 28.96 -1.14 -29.42
C LEU A 217 29.32 -0.77 -30.87
N GLN A 218 30.62 -0.80 -31.20
CA GLN A 218 31.08 -0.49 -32.54
C GLN A 218 30.46 -1.44 -33.57
N LYS A 219 30.37 -2.74 -33.25
CA LYS A 219 29.73 -3.72 -34.14
C LYS A 219 28.24 -3.49 -34.32
N TYR A 220 27.51 -3.05 -33.30
CA TYR A 220 26.11 -2.65 -33.49
C TYR A 220 25.95 -1.42 -34.38
N TYR A 221 26.84 -0.42 -34.25
CA TYR A 221 26.83 0.72 -35.17
C TYR A 221 27.19 0.31 -36.60
N ASP A 222 28.13 -0.60 -36.78
CA ASP A 222 28.48 -1.13 -38.09
C ASP A 222 27.30 -1.93 -38.70
N ALA A 223 26.53 -2.66 -37.88
CA ALA A 223 25.30 -3.31 -38.32
C ALA A 223 24.27 -2.30 -38.86
N LEU A 224 24.12 -1.14 -38.20
CA LEU A 224 23.24 -0.07 -38.65
C LEU A 224 23.75 0.70 -39.88
N LYS A 225 25.08 0.71 -40.12
CA LYS A 225 25.64 1.19 -41.40
C LYS A 225 25.32 0.23 -42.54
N ALA A 226 25.30 -1.08 -42.26
CA ALA A 226 24.97 -2.11 -43.23
C ALA A 226 23.46 -2.11 -43.56
N ASP A 227 22.59 -2.07 -42.55
CA ASP A 227 21.14 -1.89 -42.71
C ASP A 227 20.60 -0.95 -41.62
N SER A 228 20.23 0.26 -42.05
CA SER A 228 19.74 1.33 -41.16
C SER A 228 18.37 1.05 -40.54
N ARG A 229 17.65 0.01 -41.00
CA ARG A 229 16.33 -0.36 -40.47
C ARG A 229 16.39 -1.63 -39.62
N TYR A 230 17.58 -2.13 -39.31
CA TYR A 230 17.75 -3.38 -38.57
C TYR A 230 17.43 -3.23 -37.07
N ALA A 231 16.17 -3.47 -36.71
CA ALA A 231 15.64 -3.32 -35.36
C ALA A 231 16.45 -4.04 -34.24
N PRO A 232 16.98 -5.26 -34.43
CA PRO A 232 17.75 -5.93 -33.38
C PRO A 232 19.05 -5.20 -32.99
N ALA A 233 19.70 -4.48 -33.91
CA ALA A 233 20.88 -3.68 -33.57
C ALA A 233 20.49 -2.48 -32.69
N TYR A 234 19.41 -1.77 -33.03
CA TYR A 234 18.86 -0.71 -32.18
C TYR A 234 18.48 -1.23 -30.78
N TYR A 235 17.82 -2.37 -30.69
CA TYR A 235 17.47 -2.97 -29.41
C TYR A 235 18.71 -3.27 -28.56
N ASN A 236 19.73 -3.92 -29.13
CA ASN A 236 20.94 -4.27 -28.40
C ASN A 236 21.77 -3.05 -27.98
N LEU A 237 21.81 -1.99 -28.79
CA LEU A 237 22.33 -0.68 -28.36
C LEU A 237 21.57 -0.17 -27.14
N GLY A 238 20.24 -0.23 -27.18
CA GLY A 238 19.38 0.18 -26.06
C GLY A 238 19.68 -0.60 -24.77
N VAL A 239 19.90 -1.91 -24.87
CA VAL A 239 20.28 -2.76 -23.73
C VAL A 239 21.61 -2.29 -23.13
N VAL A 240 22.65 -2.09 -23.96
CA VAL A 240 23.96 -1.63 -23.46
C VAL A 240 23.85 -0.25 -22.82
N TYR A 241 23.16 0.70 -23.44
CA TYR A 241 22.97 2.03 -22.86
C TYR A 241 22.14 2.00 -21.57
N SER A 242 21.18 1.08 -21.45
CA SER A 242 20.42 0.88 -20.21
C SER A 242 21.31 0.35 -19.08
N GLU A 243 22.19 -0.61 -19.36
CA GLU A 243 23.18 -1.13 -18.40
C GLU A 243 24.19 -0.05 -17.98
N MET A 244 24.51 0.88 -18.87
CA MET A 244 25.34 2.06 -18.58
C MET A 244 24.55 3.20 -17.88
N MET A 245 23.28 2.97 -17.52
CA MET A 245 22.36 3.97 -16.94
C MET A 245 22.13 5.22 -17.82
N GLN A 246 22.45 5.15 -19.11
CA GLN A 246 22.17 6.21 -20.09
C GLN A 246 20.75 6.07 -20.65
N TYR A 247 19.76 6.28 -19.77
CA TYR A 247 18.36 5.96 -20.04
C TYR A 247 17.75 6.71 -21.22
N ASP A 248 18.09 7.98 -21.47
CA ASP A 248 17.53 8.73 -22.62
C ASP A 248 18.02 8.17 -23.96
N THR A 249 19.30 7.78 -24.02
CA THR A 249 19.86 7.13 -25.21
C THR A 249 19.25 5.74 -25.40
N ALA A 250 19.10 4.98 -24.30
CA ALA A 250 18.46 3.67 -24.33
C ALA A 250 17.01 3.73 -24.85
N LEU A 251 16.22 4.69 -24.36
CA LEU A 251 14.84 4.90 -24.82
C LEU A 251 14.78 5.21 -26.32
N LYS A 252 15.62 6.13 -26.81
CA LYS A 252 15.71 6.42 -28.26
C LYS A 252 16.06 5.18 -29.07
N CYS A 253 16.97 4.35 -28.58
CA CYS A 253 17.33 3.09 -29.24
C CYS A 253 16.14 2.12 -29.27
N TYR A 254 15.41 1.95 -28.17
CA TYR A 254 14.22 1.08 -28.14
C TYR A 254 13.06 1.62 -29.00
N GLU A 255 12.85 2.94 -29.03
CA GLU A 255 11.87 3.60 -29.90
C GLU A 255 12.17 3.34 -31.37
N ASN A 256 13.43 3.49 -31.79
CA ASN A 256 13.85 3.17 -33.17
C ASN A 256 13.65 1.68 -33.48
N ALA A 257 13.98 0.77 -32.55
CA ALA A 257 13.73 -0.66 -32.73
C ALA A 257 12.23 -0.94 -32.93
N ALA A 258 11.37 -0.33 -32.11
CA ALA A 258 9.92 -0.46 -32.21
C ALA A 258 9.34 0.22 -33.46
N GLN A 259 9.94 1.31 -33.94
CA GLN A 259 9.53 2.00 -35.18
C GLN A 259 9.79 1.14 -36.41
N HIS A 260 10.95 0.50 -36.49
CA HIS A 260 11.30 -0.36 -37.62
C HIS A 260 10.66 -1.75 -37.53
N ARG A 261 10.35 -2.21 -36.31
CA ARG A 261 9.61 -3.45 -36.08
C ARG A 261 8.54 -3.24 -34.98
N PRO A 262 7.31 -2.84 -35.34
CA PRO A 262 6.23 -2.58 -34.37
C PRO A 262 5.83 -3.79 -33.51
N MET A 263 6.15 -5.01 -33.95
CA MET A 263 5.91 -6.25 -33.20
C MET A 263 7.14 -6.70 -32.37
N TYR A 264 7.92 -5.75 -31.83
CA TYR A 264 9.10 -6.04 -31.01
C TYR A 264 8.79 -5.86 -29.52
N ALA A 265 8.18 -6.89 -28.91
CA ALA A 265 7.64 -6.84 -27.55
C ALA A 265 8.70 -6.49 -26.48
N GLU A 266 9.93 -6.99 -26.64
CA GLU A 266 11.04 -6.79 -25.72
C GLU A 266 11.45 -5.32 -25.61
N ALA A 267 11.40 -4.55 -26.71
CA ALA A 267 11.70 -3.11 -26.69
C ALA A 267 10.68 -2.36 -25.83
N TYR A 268 9.39 -2.63 -26.00
CA TYR A 268 8.35 -2.01 -25.17
C TYR A 268 8.48 -2.40 -23.70
N CYS A 269 8.79 -3.67 -23.40
CA CYS A 269 9.02 -4.09 -22.01
C CYS A 269 10.18 -3.33 -21.37
N ASN A 270 11.32 -3.19 -22.06
CA ASN A 270 12.49 -2.49 -21.51
C ASN A 270 12.27 -0.98 -21.40
N MET A 271 11.53 -0.35 -22.32
CA MET A 271 11.10 1.03 -22.17
C MET A 271 10.25 1.21 -20.90
N GLY A 272 9.29 0.30 -20.68
CA GLY A 272 8.44 0.33 -19.48
C GLY A 272 9.23 0.23 -18.19
N VAL A 273 10.29 -0.61 -18.15
CA VAL A 273 11.18 -0.74 -16.99
C VAL A 273 11.90 0.59 -16.70
N ILE A 274 12.40 1.25 -17.75
CA ILE A 274 13.07 2.55 -17.60
C ILE A 274 12.10 3.61 -17.06
N TYR A 275 10.89 3.72 -17.62
CA TYR A 275 9.89 4.68 -17.13
C TYR A 275 9.48 4.41 -15.69
N LYS A 276 9.31 3.13 -15.30
CA LYS A 276 9.02 2.74 -13.91
C LYS A 276 10.14 3.21 -12.97
N ASN A 277 11.39 2.98 -13.34
CA ASN A 277 12.55 3.39 -12.53
C ASN A 277 12.69 4.91 -12.40
N ARG A 278 12.15 5.68 -13.36
CA ARG A 278 12.02 7.14 -13.29
C ARG A 278 10.83 7.63 -12.47
N GLY A 279 9.95 6.73 -12.01
CA GLY A 279 8.69 7.06 -11.34
C GLY A 279 7.56 7.48 -12.28
N ASP A 280 7.76 7.41 -13.60
CA ASP A 280 6.73 7.67 -14.61
C ASP A 280 5.91 6.39 -14.84
N LEU A 281 4.98 6.14 -13.92
CA LEU A 281 4.18 4.92 -13.89
C LEU A 281 3.19 4.85 -15.07
N ASP A 282 2.67 5.99 -15.54
CA ASP A 282 1.72 6.05 -16.64
C ASP A 282 2.39 5.63 -17.97
N SER A 283 3.57 6.20 -18.27
CA SER A 283 4.35 5.79 -19.45
C SER A 283 4.80 4.33 -19.35
N ALA A 284 5.15 3.86 -18.15
CA ALA A 284 5.53 2.46 -17.93
C ALA A 284 4.38 1.51 -18.27
N ILE A 285 3.18 1.79 -17.74
CA ILE A 285 1.95 1.04 -17.98
C ILE A 285 1.62 1.02 -19.48
N ALA A 286 1.68 2.17 -20.17
CA ALA A 286 1.43 2.24 -21.61
C ALA A 286 2.40 1.37 -22.43
N CYS A 287 3.67 1.32 -22.02
CA CYS A 287 4.67 0.46 -22.65
C CYS A 287 4.36 -1.03 -22.41
N TYR A 288 3.99 -1.43 -21.18
CA TYR A 288 3.62 -2.81 -20.90
C TYR A 288 2.32 -3.24 -21.61
N GLU A 289 1.33 -2.35 -21.73
CA GLU A 289 0.10 -2.62 -22.50
C GLU A 289 0.43 -2.87 -23.98
N ARG A 290 1.35 -2.08 -24.58
CA ARG A 290 1.84 -2.36 -25.95
C ARG A 290 2.59 -3.68 -26.05
N CYS A 291 3.46 -3.98 -25.08
CA CYS A 291 4.17 -5.26 -25.03
C CYS A 291 3.19 -6.45 -25.01
N LEU A 292 2.19 -6.40 -24.14
CA LEU A 292 1.19 -7.46 -23.98
C LEU A 292 0.18 -7.52 -25.14
N ALA A 293 -0.07 -6.42 -25.84
CA ALA A 293 -0.84 -6.44 -27.09
C ALA A 293 -0.11 -7.21 -28.19
N VAL A 294 1.23 -7.09 -28.27
CA VAL A 294 2.07 -7.83 -29.22
C VAL A 294 2.27 -9.28 -28.78
N SER A 295 2.54 -9.51 -27.50
CA SER A 295 2.80 -10.83 -26.92
C SER A 295 2.03 -11.00 -25.60
N PRO A 296 0.78 -11.50 -25.66
CA PRO A 296 -0.08 -11.63 -24.47
C PRO A 296 0.46 -12.55 -23.37
N ASN A 297 1.39 -13.46 -23.71
CA ASN A 297 2.01 -14.41 -22.78
C ASN A 297 3.41 -13.96 -22.31
N PHE A 298 3.74 -12.67 -22.45
CA PHE A 298 5.01 -12.13 -21.98
C PHE A 298 4.99 -11.94 -20.45
N GLU A 299 5.31 -13.01 -19.72
CA GLU A 299 5.17 -13.08 -18.25
C GLU A 299 5.95 -11.98 -17.50
N ILE A 300 7.15 -11.61 -17.97
CA ILE A 300 7.92 -10.50 -17.38
C ILE A 300 7.15 -9.18 -17.42
N ALA A 301 6.46 -8.90 -18.53
CA ALA A 301 5.69 -7.67 -18.71
C ALA A 301 4.42 -7.71 -17.86
N LYS A 302 3.76 -8.86 -17.70
CA LYS A 302 2.64 -9.02 -16.76
C LYS A 302 3.07 -8.72 -15.32
N ASN A 303 4.20 -9.27 -14.89
CA ASN A 303 4.74 -9.01 -13.55
C ASN A 303 5.09 -7.53 -13.35
N ASN A 304 5.81 -6.94 -14.30
CA ASN A 304 6.17 -5.52 -14.23
C ASN A 304 4.95 -4.59 -14.29
N MET A 305 3.92 -4.96 -15.06
CA MET A 305 2.63 -4.28 -15.10
C MET A 305 1.93 -4.33 -13.74
N ALA A 306 1.90 -5.50 -13.08
CA ALA A 306 1.31 -5.64 -11.75
C ALA A 306 2.03 -4.77 -10.71
N ILE A 307 3.36 -4.70 -10.75
CA ILE A 307 4.17 -3.82 -9.89
C ILE A 307 3.81 -2.36 -10.15
N ALA A 308 3.86 -1.90 -11.41
CA ALA A 308 3.58 -0.51 -11.76
C ALA A 308 2.16 -0.07 -11.40
N LEU A 309 1.16 -0.93 -11.61
CA LEU A 309 -0.23 -0.68 -11.19
C LEU A 309 -0.36 -0.60 -9.68
N THR A 310 0.38 -1.41 -8.93
CA THR A 310 0.36 -1.38 -7.46
C THR A 310 0.99 -0.09 -6.94
N ASP A 311 2.13 0.32 -7.49
CA ASP A 311 2.76 1.59 -7.12
C ASP A 311 1.85 2.79 -7.48
N LEU A 312 1.15 2.75 -8.62
CA LEU A 312 0.20 3.79 -9.01
C LEU A 312 -1.01 3.82 -8.09
N GLY A 313 -1.56 2.65 -7.74
CA GLY A 313 -2.64 2.52 -6.76
C GLY A 313 -2.25 3.11 -5.40
N THR A 314 -1.02 2.86 -4.96
CA THR A 314 -0.47 3.45 -3.72
C THR A 314 -0.36 4.96 -3.81
N LYS A 315 0.17 5.50 -4.90
CA LYS A 315 0.25 6.95 -5.13
C LYS A 315 -1.14 7.60 -5.06
N VAL A 316 -2.10 7.08 -5.82
CA VAL A 316 -3.47 7.64 -5.90
C VAL A 316 -4.20 7.54 -4.56
N LYS A 317 -4.02 6.44 -3.82
CA LYS A 317 -4.55 6.30 -2.46
C LYS A 317 -4.00 7.39 -1.54
N LEU A 318 -2.68 7.64 -1.58
CA LEU A 318 -2.03 8.67 -0.77
C LEU A 318 -2.44 10.10 -1.15
N GLU A 319 -2.82 10.33 -2.41
CA GLU A 319 -3.42 11.60 -2.88
C GLU A 319 -4.88 11.77 -2.41
N GLY A 320 -5.49 10.74 -1.82
CA GLY A 320 -6.80 10.78 -1.17
C GLY A 320 -7.90 9.98 -1.85
N ASP A 321 -7.66 9.41 -3.04
CA ASP A 321 -8.64 8.57 -3.75
C ASP A 321 -8.40 7.08 -3.49
N ILE A 322 -8.88 6.63 -2.33
CA ILE A 322 -8.77 5.24 -1.89
C ILE A 322 -9.52 4.29 -2.84
N HIS A 323 -10.64 4.72 -3.41
CA HIS A 323 -11.46 3.88 -4.30
C HIS A 323 -10.74 3.59 -5.61
N GLN A 324 -10.10 4.59 -6.20
CA GLN A 324 -9.29 4.42 -7.39
C GLN A 324 -8.02 3.60 -7.09
N GLY A 325 -7.39 3.80 -5.93
CA GLY A 325 -6.29 2.94 -5.47
C GLY A 325 -6.67 1.47 -5.42
N VAL A 326 -7.83 1.14 -4.85
CA VAL A 326 -8.39 -0.23 -4.82
C VAL A 326 -8.61 -0.79 -6.22
N ALA A 327 -9.09 0.01 -7.17
CA ALA A 327 -9.28 -0.42 -8.55
C ALA A 327 -7.95 -0.82 -9.21
N TYR A 328 -6.88 -0.04 -8.98
CA TYR A 328 -5.55 -0.36 -9.49
C TYR A 328 -4.95 -1.62 -8.86
N TYR A 329 -5.07 -1.81 -7.54
CA TYR A 329 -4.61 -3.04 -6.89
C TYR A 329 -5.31 -4.29 -7.44
N LYS A 330 -6.63 -4.21 -7.68
CA LYS A 330 -7.37 -5.30 -8.32
C LYS A 330 -6.91 -5.53 -9.76
N LYS A 331 -6.67 -4.48 -10.54
CA LYS A 331 -6.12 -4.58 -11.90
C LYS A 331 -4.73 -5.24 -11.88
N ALA A 332 -3.88 -4.93 -10.91
CA ALA A 332 -2.58 -5.58 -10.74
C ALA A 332 -2.70 -7.09 -10.55
N LEU A 333 -3.64 -7.53 -9.72
CA LEU A 333 -3.89 -8.96 -9.46
C LEU A 333 -4.46 -9.72 -10.67
N LEU A 334 -5.01 -9.04 -11.68
CA LEU A 334 -5.37 -9.68 -12.95
C LEU A 334 -4.14 -10.07 -13.78
N TYR A 335 -3.05 -9.31 -13.66
CA TYR A 335 -1.80 -9.58 -14.36
C TYR A 335 -0.90 -10.56 -13.57
N ASN A 336 -0.86 -10.43 -12.25
CA ASN A 336 -0.19 -11.36 -11.36
C ASN A 336 -1.06 -11.67 -10.14
N TRP A 337 -1.76 -12.81 -10.20
CA TRP A 337 -2.76 -13.22 -9.21
C TRP A 337 -2.17 -13.64 -7.86
N HIS A 338 -0.86 -13.90 -7.79
CA HIS A 338 -0.15 -14.28 -6.57
C HIS A 338 0.82 -13.17 -6.10
N TYR A 339 0.56 -11.91 -6.47
CA TYR A 339 1.41 -10.79 -6.06
C TYR A 339 1.06 -10.31 -4.65
N ALA A 340 1.86 -10.74 -3.66
CA ALA A 340 1.61 -10.50 -2.25
C ALA A 340 1.54 -9.00 -1.87
N ASP A 341 2.39 -8.15 -2.44
CA ASP A 341 2.41 -6.71 -2.11
C ASP A 341 1.12 -5.99 -2.54
N ALA A 342 0.56 -6.37 -3.70
CA ALA A 342 -0.75 -5.86 -4.13
C ALA A 342 -1.88 -6.32 -3.20
N MET A 343 -1.83 -7.57 -2.73
CA MET A 343 -2.79 -8.09 -1.75
C MET A 343 -2.68 -7.35 -0.42
N TYR A 344 -1.46 -7.18 0.10
CA TYR A 344 -1.21 -6.41 1.32
C TYR A 344 -1.75 -4.98 1.21
N ASN A 345 -1.40 -4.27 0.13
CA ASN A 345 -1.84 -2.89 -0.07
C ASN A 345 -3.36 -2.77 -0.27
N LEU A 346 -3.97 -3.75 -0.91
CA LEU A 346 -5.43 -3.86 -1.00
C LEU A 346 -6.06 -4.10 0.38
N GLY A 347 -5.42 -4.91 1.22
CA GLY A 347 -5.79 -5.09 2.63
C GLY A 347 -5.73 -3.79 3.44
N VAL A 348 -4.66 -3.00 3.26
CA VAL A 348 -4.53 -1.67 3.89
C VAL A 348 -5.66 -0.76 3.45
N ALA A 349 -5.92 -0.66 2.14
CA ALA A 349 -7.00 0.16 1.60
C ALA A 349 -8.39 -0.27 2.12
N TYR A 350 -8.66 -1.57 2.22
CA TYR A 350 -9.90 -2.05 2.83
C TYR A 350 -9.99 -1.74 4.33
N GLY A 351 -8.88 -1.79 5.05
CA GLY A 351 -8.80 -1.38 6.46
C GLY A 351 -9.14 0.10 6.64
N GLU A 352 -8.58 0.98 5.82
CA GLU A 352 -8.91 2.42 5.80
C GLU A 352 -10.39 2.68 5.46
N MET A 353 -11.00 1.83 4.63
CA MET A 353 -12.43 1.86 4.32
C MET A 353 -13.32 1.18 5.38
N LEU A 354 -12.75 0.74 6.51
CA LEU A 354 -13.42 -0.01 7.59
C LEU A 354 -14.06 -1.34 7.12
N LYS A 355 -13.61 -1.89 5.98
CA LYS A 355 -14.04 -3.19 5.43
C LYS A 355 -13.15 -4.31 5.99
N PHE A 356 -13.18 -4.48 7.31
CA PHE A 356 -12.26 -5.34 8.04
C PHE A 356 -12.26 -6.81 7.59
N ASP A 357 -13.41 -7.39 7.22
CA ASP A 357 -13.45 -8.79 6.74
C ASP A 357 -12.66 -8.95 5.42
N MET A 358 -12.80 -7.99 4.51
CA MET A 358 -12.04 -7.99 3.26
C MET A 358 -10.56 -7.75 3.50
N ALA A 359 -10.22 -6.88 4.47
CA ALA A 359 -8.83 -6.63 4.84
C ALA A 359 -8.14 -7.89 5.41
N VAL A 360 -8.82 -8.62 6.31
CA VAL A 360 -8.31 -9.88 6.87
C VAL A 360 -8.02 -10.89 5.77
N VAL A 361 -8.96 -11.13 4.85
CA VAL A 361 -8.75 -12.07 3.73
C VAL A 361 -7.55 -11.66 2.89
N MET A 362 -7.39 -10.38 2.58
CA MET A 362 -6.27 -9.90 1.77
C MET A 362 -4.92 -10.03 2.49
N TYR A 363 -4.86 -9.78 3.79
CA TYR A 363 -3.64 -9.98 4.57
C TYR A 363 -3.28 -11.46 4.72
N GLU A 364 -4.26 -12.34 4.94
CA GLU A 364 -4.04 -13.79 4.98
C GLU A 364 -3.53 -14.33 3.64
N LEU A 365 -4.09 -13.85 2.52
CA LEU A 365 -3.58 -14.17 1.18
C LEU A 365 -2.17 -13.62 0.95
N ALA A 366 -1.89 -12.38 1.38
CA ALA A 366 -0.55 -11.81 1.29
C ALA A 366 0.48 -12.67 2.06
N LEU A 367 0.12 -13.13 3.26
CA LEU A 367 0.96 -14.03 4.07
C LEU A 367 1.11 -15.42 3.47
N HIS A 368 0.08 -15.93 2.78
CA HIS A 368 0.16 -17.21 2.08
C HIS A 368 1.22 -17.20 0.97
N PHE A 369 1.24 -16.13 0.15
CA PHE A 369 2.22 -16.01 -0.94
C PHE A 369 3.56 -15.40 -0.51
N ASN A 370 3.59 -14.63 0.58
CA ASN A 370 4.80 -14.11 1.21
C ASN A 370 4.73 -14.27 2.74
N PRO A 371 5.19 -15.41 3.29
CA PRO A 371 5.20 -15.66 4.73
C PRO A 371 6.07 -14.71 5.56
N HIS A 372 6.91 -13.89 4.91
CA HIS A 372 7.83 -12.95 5.56
C HIS A 372 7.33 -11.51 5.58
N CYS A 373 6.03 -11.26 5.37
CA CYS A 373 5.44 -9.93 5.49
C CYS A 373 5.04 -9.63 6.95
N ALA A 374 5.98 -9.07 7.73
CA ALA A 374 5.73 -8.67 9.12
C ALA A 374 4.63 -7.60 9.23
N GLU A 375 4.52 -6.73 8.23
CA GLU A 375 3.54 -5.66 8.13
C GLU A 375 2.10 -6.19 8.06
N ALA A 376 1.87 -7.28 7.30
CA ALA A 376 0.57 -7.94 7.24
C ALA A 376 0.18 -8.55 8.59
N CYS A 377 1.12 -9.21 9.27
CA CYS A 377 0.91 -9.74 10.63
C CYS A 377 0.55 -8.62 11.62
N ASN A 378 1.27 -7.50 11.59
CA ASN A 378 0.95 -6.36 12.44
C ASN A 378 -0.48 -5.85 12.19
N ASN A 379 -0.87 -5.66 10.93
CA ASN A 379 -2.17 -5.10 10.59
C ASN A 379 -3.33 -6.06 10.89
N LEU A 380 -3.12 -7.38 10.74
CA LEU A 380 -4.05 -8.37 11.26
C LEU A 380 -4.21 -8.27 12.78
N GLY A 381 -3.10 -8.10 13.51
CA GLY A 381 -3.11 -7.90 14.96
C GLY A 381 -3.92 -6.67 15.37
N VAL A 382 -3.82 -5.56 14.62
CA VAL A 382 -4.62 -4.34 14.85
C VAL A 382 -6.10 -4.65 14.70
N ILE A 383 -6.50 -5.31 13.62
CA ILE A 383 -7.92 -5.68 13.39
C ILE A 383 -8.44 -6.63 14.46
N TYR A 384 -7.66 -7.64 14.87
CA TYR A 384 -8.08 -8.57 15.92
C TYR A 384 -8.22 -7.87 17.28
N LYS A 385 -7.34 -6.94 17.61
CA LYS A 385 -7.47 -6.10 18.81
C LYS A 385 -8.74 -5.26 18.77
N ASP A 386 -9.03 -4.61 17.64
CA ASP A 386 -10.23 -3.78 17.49
C ASP A 386 -11.53 -4.61 17.53
N ARG A 387 -11.45 -5.92 17.24
CA ARG A 387 -12.53 -6.91 17.42
C ARG A 387 -12.56 -7.57 18.80
N ASP A 388 -11.79 -7.05 19.76
CA ASP A 388 -11.68 -7.57 21.13
C ASP A 388 -11.15 -9.03 21.22
N ASN A 389 -10.50 -9.51 20.15
CA ASN A 389 -9.83 -10.80 20.13
C ASN A 389 -8.35 -10.63 20.48
N LEU A 390 -8.08 -10.35 21.75
CA LEU A 390 -6.75 -10.00 22.25
C LEU A 390 -5.74 -11.15 22.08
N ASP A 391 -6.17 -12.41 22.22
CA ASP A 391 -5.28 -13.56 22.09
C ASP A 391 -4.74 -13.69 20.66
N ARG A 392 -5.61 -13.62 19.65
CA ARG A 392 -5.16 -13.62 18.25
C ARG A 392 -4.32 -12.39 17.91
N ALA A 393 -4.62 -11.24 18.51
CA ALA A 393 -3.81 -10.04 18.32
C ALA A 393 -2.36 -10.26 18.82
N VAL A 394 -2.19 -10.87 20.00
CA VAL A 394 -0.87 -11.25 20.54
C VAL A 394 -0.15 -12.19 19.59
N ASP A 395 -0.81 -13.25 19.11
CA ASP A 395 -0.22 -14.22 18.18
C ASP A 395 0.30 -13.52 16.90
N CYS A 396 -0.52 -12.64 16.32
CA CYS A 396 -0.16 -11.87 15.13
C CYS A 396 1.04 -10.95 15.38
N TYR A 397 1.08 -10.22 16.49
CA TYR A 397 2.22 -9.36 16.81
C TYR A 397 3.48 -10.17 17.10
N GLN A 398 3.38 -11.30 17.79
CA GLN A 398 4.53 -12.18 18.02
C GLN A 398 5.06 -12.77 16.71
N MET A 399 4.19 -13.12 15.77
CA MET A 399 4.58 -13.53 14.42
C MET A 399 5.27 -12.40 13.65
N ALA A 400 4.76 -11.16 13.75
CA ALA A 400 5.43 -10.01 13.15
C ALA A 400 6.85 -9.81 13.72
N LEU A 401 7.02 -10.01 15.03
CA LEU A 401 8.30 -9.86 15.74
C LEU A 401 9.25 -11.03 15.51
N SER A 402 8.77 -12.24 15.21
CA SER A 402 9.63 -13.36 14.82
C SER A 402 10.24 -13.15 13.43
N ILE A 403 9.53 -12.44 12.54
CA ILE A 403 10.02 -12.04 11.21
C ILE A 403 10.93 -10.80 11.34
N LYS A 404 10.50 -9.79 12.09
CA LYS A 404 11.21 -8.51 12.27
C LYS A 404 11.31 -8.14 13.76
N PRO A 405 12.38 -8.55 14.47
CA PRO A 405 12.50 -8.39 15.92
C PRO A 405 12.45 -6.93 16.43
N ASN A 406 12.95 -5.98 15.65
CA ASN A 406 12.99 -4.55 15.99
C ASN A 406 11.83 -3.78 15.33
N PHE A 407 10.68 -4.41 15.10
CA PHE A 407 9.53 -3.73 14.49
C PHE A 407 8.80 -2.87 15.52
N SER A 408 9.12 -1.57 15.56
CA SER A 408 8.63 -0.64 16.60
C SER A 408 7.10 -0.58 16.68
N GLN A 409 6.39 -0.62 15.55
CA GLN A 409 4.92 -0.65 15.52
C GLN A 409 4.37 -1.88 16.25
N SER A 410 4.85 -3.09 15.92
CA SER A 410 4.37 -4.32 16.58
C SER A 410 4.77 -4.43 18.04
N LEU A 411 5.98 -3.96 18.41
CA LEU A 411 6.39 -3.88 19.82
C LEU A 411 5.47 -2.98 20.62
N ASN A 412 5.20 -1.77 20.12
CA ASN A 412 4.26 -0.84 20.73
C ASN A 412 2.85 -1.46 20.84
N ASN A 413 2.33 -2.00 19.74
CA ASN A 413 0.98 -2.56 19.70
C ASN A 413 0.82 -3.77 20.62
N LEU A 414 1.86 -4.60 20.76
CA LEU A 414 1.86 -5.69 21.75
C LEU A 414 1.86 -5.14 23.18
N GLY A 415 2.63 -4.08 23.45
CA GLY A 415 2.59 -3.37 24.73
C GLY A 415 1.21 -2.77 25.05
N VAL A 416 0.53 -2.23 24.04
CA VAL A 416 -0.87 -1.78 24.14
C VAL A 416 -1.79 -2.94 24.55
N VAL A 417 -1.70 -4.10 23.88
CA VAL A 417 -2.53 -5.27 24.23
C VAL A 417 -2.25 -5.75 25.65
N TYR A 418 -0.98 -5.79 26.08
CA TYR A 418 -0.62 -6.14 27.45
C TYR A 418 -1.14 -5.14 28.48
N THR A 419 -1.22 -3.86 28.13
CA THR A 419 -1.86 -2.83 28.98
C THR A 419 -3.34 -3.16 29.18
N VAL A 420 -4.06 -3.49 28.10
CA VAL A 420 -5.48 -3.90 28.17
C VAL A 420 -5.67 -5.17 29.00
N GLN A 421 -4.74 -6.12 28.91
CA GLN A 421 -4.74 -7.35 29.72
C GLN A 421 -4.30 -7.15 31.18
N GLY A 422 -3.92 -5.94 31.60
CA GLY A 422 -3.43 -5.63 32.95
C GLY A 422 -1.99 -6.11 33.24
N LYS A 423 -1.24 -6.55 32.23
CA LYS A 423 0.14 -7.04 32.36
C LYS A 423 1.13 -5.87 32.26
N MET A 424 1.13 -5.01 33.28
CA MET A 424 1.82 -3.71 33.26
C MET A 424 3.34 -3.81 33.01
N ASP A 425 4.05 -4.73 33.68
CA ASP A 425 5.50 -4.88 33.51
C ASP A 425 5.87 -5.35 32.10
N GLN A 426 5.09 -6.27 31.53
CA GLN A 426 5.28 -6.73 30.17
C GLN A 426 4.97 -5.62 29.16
N ALA A 427 3.92 -4.84 29.41
CA ALA A 427 3.56 -3.69 28.58
C ALA A 427 4.70 -2.66 28.53
N ALA A 428 5.24 -2.27 29.70
CA ALA A 428 6.37 -1.33 29.78
C ALA A 428 7.58 -1.85 29.00
N GLY A 429 7.96 -3.11 29.24
CA GLY A 429 9.10 -3.72 28.54
C GLY A 429 8.95 -3.78 27.01
N MET A 430 7.72 -3.95 26.48
CA MET A 430 7.49 -3.93 25.03
C MET A 430 7.53 -2.51 24.46
N ILE A 431 6.93 -1.53 25.14
CA ILE A 431 6.92 -0.13 24.70
C ILE A 431 8.34 0.47 24.75
N GLU A 432 9.11 0.17 25.80
CA GLU A 432 10.52 0.59 25.89
C GLU A 432 11.37 0.01 24.77
N LYS A 433 11.18 -1.27 24.41
CA LYS A 433 11.82 -1.86 23.23
C LYS A 433 11.41 -1.18 21.94
N ALA A 434 10.14 -0.77 21.80
CA ALA A 434 9.68 -0.02 20.63
C ALA A 434 10.41 1.32 20.50
N ILE A 435 10.60 2.03 21.63
CA ILE A 435 11.35 3.30 21.69
C ILE A 435 12.84 3.08 21.38
N LEU A 436 13.45 2.01 21.90
CA LEU A 436 14.83 1.67 21.58
C LEU A 436 15.02 1.34 20.09
N ALA A 437 14.06 0.63 19.48
CA ALA A 437 14.09 0.29 18.07
C ALA A 437 13.88 1.51 17.16
N ASN A 438 13.03 2.45 17.59
CA ASN A 438 12.82 3.72 16.89
C ASN A 438 12.61 4.88 17.89
N PRO A 439 13.68 5.64 18.22
CA PRO A 439 13.59 6.75 19.17
C PRO A 439 12.72 7.93 18.71
N THR A 440 12.36 8.01 17.44
CA THR A 440 11.45 9.05 16.91
C THR A 440 10.02 8.56 16.76
N TYR A 441 9.67 7.42 17.35
CA TYR A 441 8.32 6.89 17.32
C TYR A 441 7.43 7.54 18.39
N ALA A 442 6.85 8.70 18.07
CA ALA A 442 6.06 9.52 18.99
C ALA A 442 4.94 8.75 19.72
N GLU A 443 4.21 7.89 19.00
CA GLU A 443 3.08 7.13 19.56
C GLU A 443 3.49 6.19 20.71
N ALA A 444 4.70 5.63 20.67
CA ALA A 444 5.22 4.80 21.76
C ALA A 444 5.41 5.61 23.05
N TYR A 445 5.83 6.87 22.96
CA TYR A 445 5.94 7.77 24.12
C TYR A 445 4.55 8.15 24.68
N ASN A 446 3.56 8.39 23.82
CA ASN A 446 2.19 8.60 24.28
C ASN A 446 1.68 7.36 25.04
N ASN A 447 1.88 6.16 24.49
CA ASN A 447 1.42 4.92 25.10
C ASN A 447 2.16 4.60 26.40
N LEU A 448 3.45 4.94 26.50
CA LEU A 448 4.21 4.87 27.75
C LEU A 448 3.61 5.82 28.80
N GLY A 449 3.23 7.03 28.39
CA GLY A 449 2.58 7.99 29.27
C GLY A 449 1.22 7.49 29.79
N VAL A 450 0.42 6.85 28.94
CA VAL A 450 -0.84 6.20 29.32
C VAL A 450 -0.59 5.11 30.35
N LEU A 451 0.39 4.24 30.09
CA LEU A 451 0.77 3.17 31.01
C LEU A 451 1.22 3.71 32.38
N HIS A 452 2.07 4.74 32.41
CA HIS A 452 2.50 5.37 33.65
C HIS A 452 1.36 6.03 34.42
N ARG A 453 0.43 6.68 33.72
CA ARG A 453 -0.78 7.26 34.33
C ARG A 453 -1.64 6.18 34.97
N ASP A 454 -1.84 5.06 34.27
CA ASP A 454 -2.67 3.95 34.75
C ASP A 454 -2.00 3.20 35.92
N ALA A 455 -0.67 3.14 35.93
CA ALA A 455 0.13 2.71 37.08
C ALA A 455 0.16 3.74 38.23
N GLY A 456 -0.43 4.92 38.04
CA GLY A 456 -0.53 5.99 39.02
C GLY A 456 0.62 7.01 38.98
N SER A 457 1.73 6.74 38.29
CA SER A 457 2.93 7.59 38.20
C SER A 457 2.75 8.81 37.29
N ILE A 458 1.98 9.81 37.75
CA ILE A 458 1.62 11.00 36.95
C ILE A 458 2.83 11.82 36.46
N PRO A 459 3.89 12.07 37.26
CA PRO A 459 5.03 12.83 36.76
C PRO A 459 5.75 12.16 35.58
N LEU A 460 5.90 10.83 35.63
CA LEU A 460 6.47 10.05 34.52
C LEU A 460 5.55 10.06 33.30
N ALA A 461 4.24 10.04 33.50
CA ALA A 461 3.28 10.17 32.42
C ALA A 461 3.44 11.50 31.67
N ILE A 462 3.57 12.62 32.41
CA ILE A 462 3.76 13.95 31.84
C ILE A 462 5.07 14.04 31.05
N ASP A 463 6.19 13.53 31.59
CA ASP A 463 7.48 13.49 30.86
C ASP A 463 7.36 12.70 29.54
N ALA A 464 6.71 11.54 29.57
CA ALA A 464 6.48 10.74 28.38
C ALA A 464 5.63 11.48 27.32
N TYR A 465 4.54 12.14 27.73
CA TYR A 465 3.74 12.96 26.82
C TYR A 465 4.52 14.16 26.28
N GLU A 466 5.37 14.79 27.08
CA GLU A 466 6.23 15.89 26.62
C GLU A 466 7.26 15.40 25.59
N ARG A 467 7.86 14.23 25.78
CA ARG A 467 8.73 13.61 24.76
C ARG A 467 7.98 13.32 23.46
N CYS A 468 6.74 12.82 23.55
CA CYS A 468 5.89 12.65 22.37
C CYS A 468 5.67 13.98 21.65
N LEU A 469 5.37 15.06 22.38
CA LEU A 469 5.11 16.39 21.81
C LEU A 469 6.38 17.10 21.30
N LEU A 470 7.57 16.69 21.74
CA LEU A 470 8.83 17.15 21.14
C LEU A 470 9.04 16.55 19.75
N ILE A 471 8.57 15.33 19.52
CA ILE A 471 8.69 14.61 18.24
C ILE A 471 7.54 14.98 17.29
N ASP A 472 6.31 14.97 17.82
CA ASP A 472 5.08 15.34 17.11
C ASP A 472 4.32 16.42 17.91
N PRO A 473 4.62 17.72 17.66
CA PRO A 473 4.02 18.84 18.38
C PRO A 473 2.50 18.96 18.26
N ASP A 474 1.92 18.36 17.20
CA ASP A 474 0.49 18.41 16.90
C ASP A 474 -0.22 17.10 17.29
N SER A 475 0.47 16.19 18.00
CA SER A 475 -0.12 14.96 18.55
C SER A 475 -1.29 15.28 19.46
N ARG A 476 -2.51 15.08 18.95
CA ARG A 476 -3.76 15.33 19.68
C ARG A 476 -3.80 14.51 20.98
N ASN A 477 -3.55 13.21 20.89
CA ASN A 477 -3.66 12.30 22.03
C ASN A 477 -2.67 12.68 23.14
N ALA A 478 -1.39 12.91 22.80
CA ALA A 478 -0.39 13.26 23.81
C ALA A 478 -0.67 14.62 24.45
N GLY A 479 -1.09 15.62 23.65
CA GLY A 479 -1.47 16.93 24.15
C GLY A 479 -2.62 16.86 25.16
N GLN A 480 -3.70 16.17 24.81
CA GLN A 480 -4.89 16.04 25.66
C GLN A 480 -4.60 15.20 26.90
N ASN A 481 -3.91 14.06 26.75
CA ASN A 481 -3.52 13.21 27.87
C ASN A 481 -2.60 13.94 28.85
N ARG A 482 -1.67 14.78 28.34
CA ARG A 482 -0.83 15.64 29.18
C ARG A 482 -1.67 16.63 29.97
N LEU A 483 -2.59 17.33 29.33
CA LEU A 483 -3.46 18.31 30.00
C LEU A 483 -4.33 17.65 31.08
N LEU A 484 -4.91 16.49 30.77
CA LEU A 484 -5.64 15.69 31.76
C LEU A 484 -4.73 15.27 32.92
N ALA A 485 -3.53 14.75 32.65
CA ALA A 485 -2.55 14.35 33.66
C ALA A 485 -2.13 15.51 34.57
N MET A 486 -1.98 16.71 34.02
CA MET A 486 -1.61 17.91 34.78
C MET A 486 -2.66 18.29 35.84
N ASN A 487 -3.95 17.98 35.65
CA ASN A 487 -4.98 18.25 36.66
C ASN A 487 -4.76 17.44 37.97
N TYR A 488 -4.03 16.33 37.95
CA TYR A 488 -3.75 15.55 39.15
C TYR A 488 -2.66 16.15 40.05
N ILE A 489 -1.79 17.01 39.50
CA ILE A 489 -0.64 17.57 40.22
C ILE A 489 -0.75 19.07 40.48
N TYR A 490 -1.48 19.83 39.64
CA TYR A 490 -1.62 21.27 39.79
C TYR A 490 -2.97 21.62 40.43
N GLU A 491 -2.91 22.10 41.68
CA GLU A 491 -4.06 22.52 42.48
C GLU A 491 -4.63 23.89 42.10
N GLY A 492 -4.18 24.49 40.98
CA GLY A 492 -4.66 25.80 40.52
C GLY A 492 -4.17 27.01 41.31
N LYS A 493 -3.06 26.88 42.03
CA LYS A 493 -2.41 27.97 42.77
C LYS A 493 -1.57 28.90 41.89
N ASP A 494 -1.10 28.39 40.75
CA ASP A 494 -0.33 29.13 39.75
C ASP A 494 -0.99 29.01 38.36
N ASP A 495 -0.50 29.79 37.40
CA ASP A 495 -1.05 29.85 36.04
C ASP A 495 -0.56 28.70 35.14
N LYS A 496 0.25 27.73 35.61
CA LYS A 496 0.89 26.73 34.72
C LYS A 496 -0.12 25.87 33.99
N LEU A 497 -1.15 25.41 34.71
CA LEU A 497 -2.22 24.59 34.14
C LEU A 497 -3.00 25.38 33.09
N TYR A 498 -3.35 26.63 33.39
CA TYR A 498 -4.03 27.53 32.46
C TYR A 498 -3.19 27.82 31.21
N ILE A 499 -1.91 28.14 31.37
CA ILE A 499 -0.98 28.42 30.27
C ILE A 499 -0.86 27.20 29.35
N ALA A 500 -0.75 25.99 29.92
CA ALA A 500 -0.68 24.77 29.14
C ALA A 500 -1.94 24.54 28.29
N HIS A 501 -3.14 24.74 28.85
CA HIS A 501 -4.40 24.62 28.11
C HIS A 501 -4.50 25.68 27.01
N ARG A 502 -4.24 26.95 27.33
CA ARG A 502 -4.27 28.07 26.38
C ARG A 502 -3.32 27.84 25.21
N ASP A 503 -2.10 27.40 25.48
CA ASP A 503 -1.08 27.23 24.45
C ASP A 503 -1.38 26.00 23.56
N TRP A 504 -1.89 24.92 24.15
CA TRP A 504 -2.43 23.79 23.38
C TRP A 504 -3.58 24.24 22.47
N GLY A 505 -4.57 24.96 23.01
CA GLY A 505 -5.75 25.36 22.25
C GLY A 505 -5.43 26.34 21.13
N LYS A 506 -4.48 27.26 21.33
CA LYS A 506 -3.97 28.13 20.26
C LYS A 506 -3.30 27.35 19.11
N ARG A 507 -2.59 26.26 19.41
CA ARG A 507 -1.98 25.41 18.37
C ARG A 507 -3.04 24.57 17.68
N PHE A 508 -3.87 23.87 18.46
CA PHE A 508 -4.92 22.99 17.96
C PHE A 508 -5.93 23.73 17.07
N ASN A 509 -6.33 24.96 17.43
CA ASN A 509 -7.26 25.76 16.63
C ASN A 509 -6.74 26.03 15.21
N ARG A 510 -5.41 26.13 15.00
CA ARG A 510 -4.83 26.37 13.66
C ARG A 510 -4.96 25.18 12.71
N LEU A 511 -5.24 23.99 13.25
CA LEU A 511 -5.42 22.76 12.47
C LEU A 511 -6.80 22.70 11.79
N TYR A 512 -7.72 23.60 12.17
CA TYR A 512 -9.10 23.61 11.70
C TYR A 512 -9.45 24.94 11.05
N PRO A 513 -10.24 24.93 9.96
CA PRO A 513 -10.78 26.16 9.38
C PRO A 513 -11.83 26.75 10.31
N GLU A 514 -11.70 28.02 10.66
CA GLU A 514 -12.64 28.73 11.54
C GLU A 514 -13.71 29.47 10.74
N PHE A 515 -14.98 29.26 11.10
CA PHE A 515 -16.10 30.06 10.57
C PHE A 515 -16.21 31.39 11.32
N THR A 516 -16.25 32.48 10.57
CA THR A 516 -16.33 33.85 11.10
C THR A 516 -17.70 34.51 10.88
N THR A 517 -18.60 33.84 10.15
CA THR A 517 -19.95 34.34 9.86
C THR A 517 -21.00 33.24 10.05
N TRP A 518 -22.19 33.63 10.51
CA TRP A 518 -23.33 32.74 10.74
C TRP A 518 -24.57 33.33 10.10
N ASP A 519 -25.32 32.49 9.38
CA ASP A 519 -26.56 32.84 8.69
C ASP A 519 -27.81 32.51 9.51
N ASN A 520 -27.63 32.24 10.81
CA ASN A 520 -28.71 32.12 11.78
C ASN A 520 -29.55 33.39 11.80
N SER A 521 -30.88 33.25 11.81
CA SER A 521 -31.80 34.39 11.91
C SER A 521 -31.57 35.17 13.21
N LYS A 522 -31.58 36.51 13.12
CA LYS A 522 -31.40 37.42 14.27
C LYS A 522 -32.72 37.85 14.91
N GLU A 523 -33.84 37.23 14.51
CA GLU A 523 -35.14 37.46 15.14
C GLU A 523 -35.09 37.07 16.62
N ARG A 524 -35.57 37.95 17.50
CA ARG A 524 -35.42 37.79 18.95
C ARG A 524 -36.32 36.71 19.55
N ASP A 525 -37.53 36.56 19.03
CA ASP A 525 -38.57 35.74 19.64
C ASP A 525 -38.72 34.35 19.03
N ARG A 526 -37.85 33.99 18.07
CA ARG A 526 -37.86 32.65 17.50
C ARG A 526 -37.29 31.63 18.49
N PRO A 527 -37.70 30.35 18.41
CA PRO A 527 -37.03 29.27 19.12
C PRO A 527 -35.54 29.22 18.76
N LEU A 528 -34.68 29.13 19.78
CA LEU A 528 -33.25 28.90 19.59
C LEU A 528 -33.00 27.41 19.34
N THR A 529 -32.02 27.12 18.49
CA THR A 529 -31.53 25.76 18.27
C THR A 529 -30.32 25.48 19.15
N ILE A 530 -30.43 24.50 20.04
CA ILE A 530 -29.37 24.11 20.98
C ILE A 530 -28.84 22.74 20.55
N GLY A 531 -27.53 22.68 20.31
CA GLY A 531 -26.81 21.48 19.93
C GLY A 531 -26.01 20.90 21.09
N TYR A 532 -26.02 19.59 21.28
CA TYR A 532 -25.15 18.88 22.23
C TYR A 532 -24.26 17.88 21.51
N VAL A 533 -22.94 17.98 21.66
CA VAL A 533 -21.97 17.09 21.00
C VAL A 533 -21.14 16.32 22.02
N SER A 534 -21.13 14.99 21.90
CA SER A 534 -20.38 14.12 22.81
C SER A 534 -20.25 12.69 22.29
N PRO A 535 -19.16 11.98 22.60
CA PRO A 535 -19.06 10.52 22.47
C PRO A 535 -19.71 9.76 23.64
N ASP A 536 -20.14 10.43 24.72
CA ASP A 536 -20.46 9.80 26.00
C ASP A 536 -21.95 9.49 26.22
N TYR A 537 -22.72 9.34 25.13
CA TYR A 537 -24.15 8.96 25.20
C TYR A 537 -24.37 7.45 25.43
N PHE A 538 -23.44 6.77 26.10
CA PHE A 538 -23.54 5.37 26.52
C PHE A 538 -23.45 5.29 28.05
N THR A 539 -23.36 4.10 28.64
CA THR A 539 -23.19 3.93 30.09
C THR A 539 -21.82 4.42 30.54
N HIS A 540 -21.75 5.73 30.75
CA HIS A 540 -20.57 6.52 31.11
C HIS A 540 -20.94 7.58 32.16
N SER A 541 -19.97 8.13 32.88
CA SER A 541 -20.21 9.13 33.92
C SER A 541 -20.97 10.37 33.40
N VAL A 542 -20.55 10.94 32.27
CA VAL A 542 -21.18 12.11 31.63
C VAL A 542 -22.66 11.87 31.32
N SER A 543 -23.02 10.65 30.92
CA SER A 543 -24.40 10.27 30.56
C SER A 543 -25.41 10.55 31.68
N TYR A 544 -25.01 10.36 32.95
CA TYR A 544 -25.90 10.56 34.10
C TYR A 544 -26.20 12.04 34.37
N PHE A 545 -25.38 12.95 33.85
CA PHE A 545 -25.59 14.38 34.02
C PHE A 545 -26.38 14.97 32.85
N ILE A 546 -26.05 14.61 31.60
CA ILE A 546 -26.74 15.11 30.40
C ILE A 546 -28.18 14.57 30.28
N GLU A 547 -28.54 13.49 30.97
CA GLU A 547 -29.89 12.93 30.97
C GLU A 547 -30.95 13.98 31.34
N ALA A 548 -30.72 14.75 32.41
CA ALA A 548 -31.70 15.75 32.88
C ALA A 548 -31.96 16.84 31.84
N PRO A 549 -30.97 17.52 31.23
CA PRO A 549 -31.20 18.42 30.11
C PRO A 549 -31.96 17.80 28.94
N LEU A 550 -31.64 16.57 28.53
CA LEU A 550 -32.33 15.92 27.40
C LEU A 550 -33.79 15.58 27.72
N VAL A 551 -34.09 15.20 28.97
CA VAL A 551 -35.44 14.85 29.41
C VAL A 551 -36.29 16.09 29.70
N HIS A 552 -35.72 17.10 30.34
CA HIS A 552 -36.47 18.23 30.88
C HIS A 552 -36.37 19.52 30.06
N HIS A 553 -35.69 19.49 28.90
CA HIS A 553 -35.70 20.63 27.99
C HIS A 553 -37.14 21.05 27.62
N ASN A 554 -37.35 22.35 27.44
CA ASN A 554 -38.59 22.84 26.83
C ASN A 554 -38.49 22.75 25.30
N TYR A 555 -38.88 21.60 24.74
CA TYR A 555 -38.85 21.35 23.29
C TYR A 555 -39.86 22.18 22.48
N THR A 556 -40.81 22.84 23.14
CA THR A 556 -41.75 23.76 22.48
C THR A 556 -41.08 25.10 22.18
N ASN A 557 -40.22 25.58 23.09
CA ASN A 557 -39.56 26.87 22.96
C ASN A 557 -38.14 26.78 22.39
N PHE A 558 -37.57 25.58 22.30
CA PHE A 558 -36.21 25.34 21.82
C PHE A 558 -36.15 24.12 20.93
N ARG A 559 -35.40 24.21 19.82
CA ARG A 559 -35.07 23.07 18.98
C ARG A 559 -33.81 22.42 19.52
N VAL A 560 -33.88 21.15 19.91
CA VAL A 560 -32.72 20.41 20.47
C VAL A 560 -32.16 19.46 19.42
N VAL A 561 -30.84 19.50 19.21
CA VAL A 561 -30.12 18.61 18.31
C VAL A 561 -29.01 17.90 19.08
N VAL A 562 -28.93 16.58 18.97
CA VAL A 562 -27.89 15.77 19.60
C VAL A 562 -26.97 15.19 18.54
N TYR A 563 -25.67 15.44 18.68
CA TYR A 563 -24.61 14.89 17.85
C TYR A 563 -23.88 13.79 18.62
N CYS A 564 -24.28 12.55 18.37
CA CYS A 564 -23.82 11.36 19.07
C CYS A 564 -22.59 10.74 18.40
N ALA A 565 -21.45 10.74 19.09
CA ALA A 565 -20.21 10.14 18.60
C ALA A 565 -19.89 8.77 19.23
N VAL A 566 -20.90 8.06 19.73
CA VAL A 566 -20.76 6.75 20.40
C VAL A 566 -20.27 5.69 19.40
N VAL A 567 -19.23 4.94 19.78
CA VAL A 567 -18.66 3.85 18.96
C VAL A 567 -19.59 2.64 18.93
N LYS A 568 -20.03 2.18 20.11
CA LYS A 568 -20.92 1.04 20.28
C LYS A 568 -22.09 1.46 21.15
N ALA A 569 -23.26 1.61 20.54
CA ALA A 569 -24.48 1.98 21.25
C ALA A 569 -24.86 0.90 22.26
N ASP A 570 -25.31 1.33 23.44
CA ASP A 570 -25.88 0.46 24.47
C ASP A 570 -27.35 0.83 24.76
N ALA A 571 -27.95 0.15 25.76
CA ALA A 571 -29.33 0.41 26.15
C ALA A 571 -29.58 1.87 26.55
N LYS A 572 -28.57 2.55 27.14
CA LYS A 572 -28.70 3.95 27.52
C LYS A 572 -28.64 4.86 26.28
N THR A 573 -27.78 4.56 25.31
CA THR A 573 -27.74 5.28 24.03
C THR A 573 -29.09 5.25 23.33
N HIS A 574 -29.70 4.07 23.23
CA HIS A 574 -31.03 3.92 22.64
C HIS A 574 -32.09 4.70 23.40
N ARG A 575 -32.08 4.64 24.74
CA ARG A 575 -33.00 5.41 25.59
C ARG A 575 -32.89 6.92 25.37
N PHE A 576 -31.69 7.46 25.25
CA PHE A 576 -31.50 8.89 24.95
C PHE A 576 -32.01 9.25 23.57
N ARG A 577 -31.68 8.46 22.56
CA ARG A 577 -32.18 8.64 21.19
C ARG A 577 -33.71 8.68 21.16
N ASP A 578 -34.35 7.69 21.74
CA ASP A 578 -35.81 7.59 21.78
C ASP A 578 -36.45 8.76 22.53
N THR A 579 -35.83 9.18 23.65
CA THR A 579 -36.30 10.32 24.45
C THR A 579 -36.25 11.63 23.64
N VAL A 580 -35.12 11.90 22.98
CA VAL A 580 -34.93 13.11 22.17
C VAL A 580 -35.92 13.13 21.01
N LEU A 581 -36.03 12.03 20.27
CA LEU A 581 -36.93 11.92 19.11
C LEU A 581 -38.40 12.05 19.52
N LYS A 582 -38.83 11.38 20.60
CA LYS A 582 -40.21 11.44 21.10
C LYS A 582 -40.62 12.85 21.53
N ARG A 583 -39.66 13.67 21.97
CA ARG A 583 -39.90 15.06 22.38
C ARG A 583 -39.81 16.06 21.23
N GLY A 584 -39.55 15.60 20.00
CA GLY A 584 -39.44 16.46 18.82
C GLY A 584 -38.03 17.03 18.58
N GLY A 585 -37.02 16.50 19.26
CA GLY A 585 -35.62 16.81 18.98
C GLY A 585 -35.05 16.02 17.79
N VAL A 586 -33.80 16.32 17.44
CA VAL A 586 -33.07 15.66 16.35
C VAL A 586 -31.89 14.87 16.94
N TRP A 587 -31.69 13.65 16.45
CA TRP A 587 -30.55 12.80 16.80
C TRP A 587 -29.70 12.51 15.56
N ARG A 588 -28.40 12.80 15.63
CA ARG A 588 -27.42 12.54 14.56
C ARG A 588 -26.31 11.65 15.07
N ASP A 589 -26.18 10.48 14.47
CA ASP A 589 -25.02 9.60 14.69
C ASP A 589 -23.85 10.10 13.84
N ILE A 590 -22.76 10.52 14.49
CA ILE A 590 -21.59 11.17 13.88
C ILE A 590 -20.28 10.39 14.11
N TYR A 591 -20.35 9.17 14.66
CA TYR A 591 -19.18 8.31 14.77
C TYR A 591 -18.59 8.03 13.37
N GLY A 592 -17.26 8.12 13.25
CA GLY A 592 -16.55 7.96 11.96
C GLY A 592 -16.68 9.13 10.97
N VAL A 593 -17.44 10.17 11.29
CA VAL A 593 -17.57 11.37 10.45
C VAL A 593 -16.44 12.35 10.77
N ASP A 594 -15.78 12.88 9.73
CA ASP A 594 -14.76 13.92 9.86
C ASP A 594 -15.32 15.16 10.58
N GLU A 595 -14.56 15.73 11.52
CA GLU A 595 -15.03 16.82 12.38
C GLU A 595 -15.37 18.11 11.59
N LYS A 596 -14.74 18.37 10.43
CA LYS A 596 -15.09 19.53 9.58
C LYS A 596 -16.44 19.32 8.91
N LYS A 597 -16.77 18.07 8.53
CA LYS A 597 -18.10 17.71 8.04
C LYS A 597 -19.13 17.80 9.15
N VAL A 598 -18.81 17.36 10.37
CA VAL A 598 -19.70 17.55 11.53
C VAL A 598 -19.94 19.04 11.80
N ALA A 599 -18.91 19.89 11.72
CA ALA A 599 -19.07 21.34 11.84
C ALA A 599 -19.98 21.93 10.75
N SER A 600 -19.94 21.38 9.53
CA SER A 600 -20.87 21.76 8.46
C SER A 600 -22.31 21.35 8.76
N LEU A 601 -22.53 20.13 9.28
CA LEU A 601 -23.84 19.67 9.73
C LEU A 601 -24.43 20.58 10.83
N VAL A 602 -23.59 21.04 11.78
CA VAL A 602 -24.02 21.99 12.82
C VAL A 602 -24.55 23.30 12.23
N ARG A 603 -23.92 23.80 11.17
CA ARG A 603 -24.37 25.01 10.46
C ARG A 603 -25.63 24.79 9.64
N GLU A 604 -25.74 23.63 8.98
CA GLU A 604 -26.95 23.24 8.25
C GLU A 604 -28.15 23.15 9.19
N ASP A 605 -27.94 22.67 10.40
CA ASP A 605 -28.97 22.61 11.44
C ASP A 605 -29.33 23.97 12.05
N LYS A 606 -28.61 25.05 11.71
CA LYS A 606 -28.79 26.40 12.28
C LYS A 606 -28.69 26.39 13.81
N VAL A 607 -27.72 25.65 14.35
CA VAL A 607 -27.44 25.66 15.78
C VAL A 607 -27.01 27.05 16.22
N ASP A 608 -27.70 27.59 17.22
CA ASP A 608 -27.40 28.90 17.83
C ASP A 608 -26.40 28.75 18.98
N ILE A 609 -26.57 27.71 19.80
CA ILE A 609 -25.70 27.39 20.93
C ILE A 609 -25.24 25.95 20.79
N LEU A 610 -23.93 25.73 20.63
CA LEU A 610 -23.34 24.39 20.62
C LEU A 610 -22.66 24.11 21.96
N VAL A 611 -23.03 23.01 22.61
CA VAL A 611 -22.50 22.59 23.92
C VAL A 611 -21.70 21.29 23.77
N GLU A 612 -20.43 21.34 24.16
CA GLU A 612 -19.49 20.21 24.14
C GLU A 612 -19.41 19.57 25.53
N LEU A 613 -19.50 18.22 25.61
CA LEU A 613 -19.65 17.53 26.90
C LEU A 613 -18.43 16.82 27.48
N THR A 614 -17.28 16.82 26.80
CA THR A 614 -16.21 15.83 26.97
C THR A 614 -14.90 16.48 27.45
N GLY A 615 -14.56 17.66 26.90
CA GLY A 615 -13.26 18.30 27.06
C GLY A 615 -12.08 17.44 26.63
N HIS A 616 -10.99 17.39 27.42
CA HIS A 616 -9.76 16.65 27.08
C HIS A 616 -9.80 15.14 27.38
N THR A 617 -11.00 14.57 27.51
CA THR A 617 -11.16 13.13 27.73
C THR A 617 -11.37 12.37 26.41
N ALA A 618 -11.43 11.04 26.48
CA ALA A 618 -11.29 10.19 25.30
C ALA A 618 -12.36 10.46 24.21
N ASN A 619 -11.94 10.41 22.95
CA ASN A 619 -12.80 10.54 21.76
C ASN A 619 -13.62 11.84 21.67
N ASN A 620 -13.20 12.90 22.38
CA ASN A 620 -13.82 14.22 22.32
C ASN A 620 -13.96 14.78 20.90
N ARG A 621 -14.84 15.76 20.75
CA ARG A 621 -15.10 16.46 19.47
C ARG A 621 -14.66 17.92 19.50
N LEU A 622 -13.56 18.21 20.19
CA LEU A 622 -12.99 19.56 20.27
C LEU A 622 -12.60 20.14 18.90
N GLY A 623 -12.32 19.29 17.88
CA GLY A 623 -12.09 19.76 16.52
C GLY A 623 -13.33 20.38 15.86
N VAL A 624 -14.54 19.90 16.22
CA VAL A 624 -15.79 20.53 15.78
C VAL A 624 -15.89 21.94 16.37
N MET A 625 -15.56 22.08 17.66
CA MET A 625 -15.60 23.36 18.37
C MET A 625 -14.54 24.33 17.83
N ALA A 626 -13.36 23.85 17.46
CA ALA A 626 -12.29 24.62 16.84
C ALA A 626 -12.72 25.26 15.51
N CYS A 627 -13.66 24.64 14.77
CA CYS A 627 -14.19 25.23 13.54
C CYS A 627 -15.13 26.43 13.80
N ARG A 628 -15.57 26.66 15.05
CA ARG A 628 -16.59 27.65 15.43
C ARG A 628 -17.91 27.60 14.61
N PRO A 629 -18.54 26.42 14.43
CA PRO A 629 -19.73 26.30 13.58
C PRO A 629 -20.97 27.02 14.10
N ALA A 630 -21.11 27.24 15.40
CA ALA A 630 -22.23 27.98 16.01
C ALA A 630 -21.78 29.38 16.49
N PRO A 631 -22.67 30.39 16.51
CA PRO A 631 -22.31 31.74 16.95
C PRO A 631 -21.95 31.80 18.44
N VAL A 632 -22.56 30.94 19.26
CA VAL A 632 -22.23 30.75 20.67
C VAL A 632 -21.79 29.30 20.90
N GLN A 633 -20.66 29.13 21.56
CA GLN A 633 -20.12 27.82 21.91
C GLN A 633 -19.83 27.72 23.40
N ALA A 634 -20.20 26.59 24.00
CA ALA A 634 -19.98 26.33 25.41
C ALA A 634 -19.44 24.90 25.65
N THR A 635 -18.84 24.70 26.82
CA THR A 635 -18.46 23.38 27.33
C THR A 635 -19.08 23.11 28.70
N TRP A 636 -19.48 21.86 28.92
CA TRP A 636 -20.04 21.30 30.15
C TRP A 636 -20.25 19.82 29.91
N ILE A 637 -19.69 18.82 30.59
CA ILE A 637 -19.41 18.69 32.03
C ILE A 637 -18.22 17.74 32.26
N GLY A 638 -17.82 16.98 31.24
CA GLY A 638 -16.87 15.86 31.35
C GLY A 638 -15.43 16.24 31.64
N TYR A 639 -15.12 17.54 31.75
CA TYR A 639 -13.78 18.01 32.04
C TYR A 639 -13.79 19.12 33.12
N PRO A 640 -12.94 18.99 34.16
CA PRO A 640 -13.01 19.86 35.34
C PRO A 640 -12.42 21.27 35.12
N ASN A 641 -11.79 21.54 33.98
CA ASN A 641 -11.03 22.77 33.77
C ASN A 641 -11.28 23.37 32.37
N SER A 642 -10.50 24.37 31.99
CA SER A 642 -10.54 24.97 30.64
C SER A 642 -10.26 23.93 29.55
N THR A 643 -10.94 24.02 28.41
CA THR A 643 -10.54 23.29 27.20
C THR A 643 -9.34 23.95 26.52
N GLY A 644 -9.10 25.23 26.80
CA GLY A 644 -8.02 26.01 26.20
C GLY A 644 -8.34 26.57 24.82
N LEU A 645 -9.46 26.17 24.19
CA LEU A 645 -9.84 26.63 22.87
C LEU A 645 -10.38 28.07 22.91
N PRO A 646 -9.82 29.01 22.12
CA PRO A 646 -10.32 30.38 22.07
C PRO A 646 -11.69 30.50 21.39
N THR A 647 -12.11 29.46 20.67
CA THR A 647 -13.39 29.41 19.96
C THR A 647 -14.54 28.96 20.86
N ILE A 648 -14.28 28.41 22.06
CA ILE A 648 -15.32 28.12 23.05
C ILE A 648 -15.49 29.35 23.94
N ASP A 649 -16.67 29.94 23.92
CA ASP A 649 -16.93 31.22 24.59
C ASP A 649 -17.16 31.00 26.10
N TYR A 650 -17.91 29.95 26.47
CA TYR A 650 -18.39 29.74 27.83
C TYR A 650 -18.08 28.36 28.40
N ARG A 651 -17.87 28.28 29.71
CA ARG A 651 -17.89 27.03 30.47
C ARG A 651 -18.98 27.10 31.53
N PHE A 652 -19.94 26.16 31.50
CA PHE A 652 -20.95 26.08 32.55
C PHE A 652 -20.36 25.45 33.81
N THR A 653 -20.53 26.13 34.94
CA THR A 653 -20.08 25.70 36.26
C THR A 653 -21.06 26.21 37.32
N ASP A 654 -20.74 26.05 38.60
CA ASP A 654 -21.50 26.62 39.71
C ASP A 654 -20.57 27.22 40.77
N ALA A 655 -21.14 27.88 41.77
CA ALA A 655 -20.38 28.55 42.82
C ALA A 655 -19.69 27.58 43.81
N LEU A 656 -20.03 26.29 43.80
CA LEU A 656 -19.38 25.27 44.63
C LEU A 656 -18.12 24.75 43.95
N ALA A 657 -18.21 24.44 42.66
CA ALA A 657 -17.09 23.97 41.85
C ALA A 657 -16.09 25.10 41.57
N ASP A 658 -16.60 26.28 41.20
CA ASP A 658 -15.79 27.47 40.90
C ASP A 658 -16.29 28.68 41.71
N PRO A 659 -15.81 28.87 42.95
CA PRO A 659 -16.16 30.01 43.78
C PRO A 659 -15.91 31.35 43.08
N LEU A 660 -16.68 32.38 43.45
CA LEU A 660 -16.56 33.73 42.85
C LEU A 660 -15.16 34.35 43.04
N ASN A 661 -14.44 33.93 44.08
CA ASN A 661 -13.08 34.37 44.39
C ASN A 661 -12.00 33.38 43.92
N THR A 662 -12.34 32.43 43.03
CA THR A 662 -11.34 31.49 42.49
C THR A 662 -10.20 32.23 41.79
N LYS A 663 -8.97 31.79 42.04
CA LYS A 663 -7.76 32.30 41.35
C LYS A 663 -7.47 31.52 40.07
N GLN A 664 -8.14 30.38 39.86
CA GLN A 664 -7.99 29.54 38.69
C GLN A 664 -8.45 30.30 37.44
N LYS A 665 -7.54 30.46 36.47
CA LYS A 665 -7.84 31.09 35.19
C LYS A 665 -8.35 30.09 34.17
N HIS A 666 -9.21 30.58 33.28
CA HIS A 666 -9.82 29.82 32.20
C HIS A 666 -9.72 30.62 30.90
N VAL A 667 -9.70 29.94 29.76
CA VAL A 667 -9.81 30.61 28.44
C VAL A 667 -11.25 31.02 28.18
N GLU A 668 -12.19 30.16 28.55
CA GLU A 668 -13.63 30.36 28.49
C GLU A 668 -14.12 31.26 29.63
N GLU A 669 -15.19 32.02 29.38
CA GLU A 669 -15.89 32.75 30.43
C GLU A 669 -16.74 31.78 31.28
N LEU A 670 -16.61 31.88 32.61
CA LEU A 670 -17.33 31.00 33.53
C LEU A 670 -18.77 31.48 33.74
N VAL A 671 -19.72 30.70 33.26
CA VAL A 671 -21.15 30.90 33.51
C VAL A 671 -21.57 30.04 34.70
N ARG A 672 -21.86 30.69 35.83
CA ARG A 672 -22.20 30.03 37.09
C ARG A 672 -23.72 29.85 37.23
N LEU A 673 -24.21 28.65 36.96
CA LEU A 673 -25.62 28.29 37.18
C LEU A 673 -25.76 27.59 38.54
N PRO A 674 -26.84 27.81 39.31
CA PRO A 674 -27.00 27.18 40.62
C PRO A 674 -27.10 25.64 40.51
N GLY A 675 -26.17 24.92 41.14
CA GLY A 675 -26.23 23.45 41.29
C GLY A 675 -26.09 22.66 39.98
N SER A 676 -25.38 23.19 38.98
CA SER A 676 -25.33 22.64 37.63
C SER A 676 -24.08 21.85 37.28
N PHE A 677 -22.98 21.94 38.06
CA PHE A 677 -21.72 21.30 37.67
C PHE A 677 -21.69 19.80 37.94
N LEU A 678 -22.47 19.29 38.91
CA LEU A 678 -22.60 17.86 39.22
C LEU A 678 -24.05 17.46 39.50
N CYS A 679 -24.99 17.88 38.64
CA CYS A 679 -26.41 17.53 38.74
C CYS A 679 -26.69 16.08 38.29
N TYR A 680 -26.46 15.13 39.21
CA TYR A 680 -26.57 13.69 38.94
C TYR A 680 -28.02 13.22 38.82
N THR A 681 -28.35 12.50 37.73
CA THR A 681 -29.61 11.75 37.60
C THR A 681 -29.39 10.30 38.03
N PRO A 682 -29.95 9.85 39.17
CA PRO A 682 -29.77 8.49 39.66
C PRO A 682 -30.41 7.45 38.74
N SER A 683 -29.88 6.22 38.78
CA SER A 683 -30.53 5.07 38.15
C SER A 683 -31.85 4.76 38.87
N ALA A 684 -32.79 4.13 38.18
CA ALA A 684 -34.01 3.62 38.80
C ALA A 684 -33.73 2.61 39.94
N GLU A 685 -32.54 1.99 39.93
CA GLU A 685 -32.10 1.00 40.92
C GLU A 685 -31.51 1.63 42.19
N THR A 686 -31.26 2.94 42.23
CA THR A 686 -30.48 3.58 43.31
C THR A 686 -31.26 3.74 44.64
N GLY A 687 -32.54 3.39 44.66
CA GLY A 687 -33.40 3.50 45.85
C GLY A 687 -33.78 4.95 46.19
N PRO A 688 -34.58 5.16 47.25
CA PRO A 688 -34.94 6.50 47.71
C PRO A 688 -33.73 7.22 48.32
N VAL A 689 -33.72 8.56 48.26
CA VAL A 689 -32.73 9.37 48.98
C VAL A 689 -32.94 9.18 50.49
N VAL A 690 -31.91 8.67 51.17
CA VAL A 690 -31.90 8.46 52.63
C VAL A 690 -30.95 9.46 53.31
N GLN A 691 -31.08 9.60 54.63
CA GLN A 691 -30.16 10.41 55.43
C GLN A 691 -28.74 9.86 55.30
N THR A 692 -27.73 10.74 55.18
CA THR A 692 -26.35 10.31 55.03
C THR A 692 -25.93 9.46 56.24
N PRO A 693 -25.42 8.25 56.01
CA PRO A 693 -24.90 7.37 57.04
C PRO A 693 -23.70 7.94 57.81
N ALA A 694 -23.06 8.98 57.29
CA ALA A 694 -22.03 9.70 58.04
C ALA A 694 -22.58 10.27 59.36
N ILE A 695 -23.88 10.58 59.42
CA ILE A 695 -24.54 11.05 60.65
C ILE A 695 -24.65 9.93 61.68
N SER A 696 -25.05 8.72 61.27
CA SER A 696 -25.17 7.58 62.18
C SER A 696 -23.81 7.00 62.57
N ASN A 697 -22.88 6.96 61.61
CA ASN A 697 -21.57 6.32 61.79
C ASN A 697 -20.57 7.27 62.49
N GLY A 698 -20.82 8.59 62.47
CA GLY A 698 -19.92 9.59 63.05
C GLY A 698 -18.66 9.86 62.23
N PHE A 699 -18.52 9.23 61.06
CA PHE A 699 -17.40 9.41 60.13
C PHE A 699 -17.88 9.29 58.68
N ILE A 700 -17.12 9.88 57.77
CA ILE A 700 -17.36 9.81 56.33
C ILE A 700 -16.53 8.65 55.76
N THR A 701 -17.17 7.75 55.01
CA THR A 701 -16.44 6.71 54.26
C THR A 701 -16.10 7.23 52.86
N PHE A 702 -14.80 7.31 52.56
CA PHE A 702 -14.30 7.63 51.23
C PHE A 702 -14.03 6.33 50.46
N GLY A 703 -14.65 6.17 49.28
CA GLY A 703 -14.38 5.06 48.37
C GLY A 703 -14.10 5.57 46.96
N SER A 704 -12.96 5.19 46.39
CA SER A 704 -12.65 5.47 44.98
C SER A 704 -11.75 4.36 44.42
N PHE A 705 -12.36 3.33 43.83
CA PHE A 705 -11.63 2.17 43.31
C PHE A 705 -11.37 2.22 41.80
N ASN A 706 -11.57 3.38 41.15
CA ASN A 706 -11.63 3.44 39.68
C ASN A 706 -10.35 3.92 38.98
N ASN A 707 -9.42 4.62 39.64
CA ASN A 707 -8.19 5.10 39.01
C ASN A 707 -7.07 5.38 40.04
N LEU A 708 -5.91 4.72 39.89
CA LEU A 708 -4.72 4.88 40.74
C LEU A 708 -4.15 6.30 40.74
N ALA A 709 -4.30 7.03 39.63
CA ALA A 709 -3.88 8.43 39.50
C ALA A 709 -4.47 9.36 40.58
N LYS A 710 -5.62 9.01 41.16
CA LYS A 710 -6.31 9.81 42.18
C LYS A 710 -5.70 9.69 43.57
N PHE A 711 -4.86 8.68 43.83
CA PHE A 711 -4.31 8.41 45.16
C PHE A 711 -3.02 9.16 45.48
N GLN A 712 -2.35 9.77 44.48
CA GLN A 712 -1.03 10.36 44.67
C GLN A 712 -1.02 11.71 45.40
N ASN A 713 -2.17 12.38 45.57
CA ASN A 713 -2.18 13.60 46.36
C ASN A 713 -2.09 13.22 47.85
N TYR A 714 -0.86 13.23 48.37
CA TYR A 714 -0.52 12.94 49.77
C TYR A 714 -1.41 13.70 50.77
N ASN A 715 -1.92 14.88 50.41
CA ASN A 715 -2.86 15.64 51.23
C ASN A 715 -4.27 15.06 51.25
N ILE A 716 -4.76 14.47 50.16
CA ILE A 716 -6.07 13.78 50.12
C ILE A 716 -5.94 12.45 50.86
N PHE A 717 -4.86 11.70 50.66
CA PHE A 717 -4.61 10.48 51.41
C PHE A 717 -4.43 10.75 52.90
N LEU A 718 -3.68 11.78 53.30
CA LEU A 718 -3.56 12.20 54.70
C LEU A 718 -4.87 12.78 55.26
N LEU A 719 -5.69 13.48 54.48
CA LEU A 719 -7.01 13.94 54.93
C LEU A 719 -7.93 12.74 55.16
N ILE A 720 -7.90 11.74 54.27
CA ILE A 720 -8.61 10.46 54.43
C ILE A 720 -8.10 9.69 55.65
N CYS A 721 -6.77 9.61 55.86
CA CYS A 721 -6.18 8.94 57.02
C CYS A 721 -6.41 9.71 58.34
N ARG A 722 -6.38 11.05 58.34
CA ARG A 722 -6.65 11.89 59.53
C ARG A 722 -8.13 11.96 59.89
N LEU A 723 -9.03 11.84 58.91
CA LEU A 723 -10.46 11.66 59.15
C LEU A 723 -10.82 10.19 59.46
N GLY A 724 -9.88 9.27 59.26
CA GLY A 724 -10.06 7.81 59.32
C GLY A 724 -9.21 7.12 60.39
N GLU A 725 -8.91 7.75 61.53
CA GLU A 725 -8.38 7.07 62.72
C GLU A 725 -9.43 6.12 63.34
N MET A 726 -9.94 5.13 62.59
CA MET A 726 -10.55 3.90 63.15
C MET A 726 -10.92 2.77 62.15
N ALA A 727 -10.61 2.80 60.84
CA ALA A 727 -11.21 1.82 59.91
C ALA A 727 -10.24 1.09 58.96
N LEU A 728 -9.03 0.72 59.43
CA LEU A 728 -8.09 -0.04 58.62
C LEU A 728 -8.05 -1.52 59.03
N GLN A 729 -9.16 -2.26 58.86
CA GLN A 729 -9.10 -3.73 58.95
C GLN A 729 -10.12 -4.55 58.14
N HIS A 730 -11.10 -3.99 57.43
CA HIS A 730 -12.10 -4.80 56.74
C HIS A 730 -12.59 -4.24 55.38
N LEU A 731 -11.72 -4.16 54.37
CA LEU A 731 -12.14 -3.85 52.99
C LEU A 731 -11.34 -4.64 51.95
N LEU A 732 -11.48 -5.96 52.02
CA LEU A 732 -11.15 -6.89 50.94
C LEU A 732 -12.26 -7.94 50.89
N GLN A 733 -13.37 -7.64 50.21
CA GLN A 733 -14.21 -8.61 49.49
C GLN A 733 -15.42 -7.91 48.85
N ASP A 734 -15.53 -8.09 47.53
CA ASP A 734 -16.73 -7.98 46.71
C ASP A 734 -17.60 -6.71 46.75
N VAL A 735 -17.30 -5.67 45.94
CA VAL A 735 -18.36 -4.77 45.41
C VAL A 735 -17.98 -4.17 44.03
N ARG A 736 -18.96 -4.14 43.12
CA ARG A 736 -18.95 -3.59 41.75
C ARG A 736 -18.67 -2.07 41.73
N PRO A 737 -17.98 -1.51 40.71
CA PRO A 737 -17.53 -0.12 40.76
C PRO A 737 -18.58 0.87 40.25
N LEU A 738 -19.11 1.71 41.15
CA LEU A 738 -19.67 3.01 40.79
C LEU A 738 -18.51 3.98 40.52
N GLN A 739 -18.59 4.69 39.39
CA GLN A 739 -17.51 5.48 38.80
C GLN A 739 -17.41 6.91 39.37
N TRP A 740 -17.21 7.11 40.67
CA TRP A 740 -16.72 8.39 41.23
C TRP A 740 -15.96 8.10 42.53
N VAL A 741 -15.35 9.13 43.12
CA VAL A 741 -15.19 9.15 44.59
C VAL A 741 -16.62 9.11 45.13
N CYS A 742 -17.15 7.91 45.36
CA CYS A 742 -18.36 7.79 46.13
C CYS A 742 -17.95 8.12 47.56
N PHE A 743 -18.52 9.20 48.09
CA PHE A 743 -18.94 9.17 49.48
C PHE A 743 -19.81 7.92 49.59
N ILE A 744 -19.26 6.85 50.16
CA ILE A 744 -20.01 5.61 50.35
C ILE A 744 -20.97 5.94 51.49
N ASN A 745 -22.14 6.45 51.10
CA ASN A 745 -23.32 6.50 51.94
C ASN A 745 -23.92 5.09 51.93
N TYR A 746 -23.40 4.21 52.79
CA TYR A 746 -24.08 2.96 53.17
C TYR A 746 -25.01 3.16 54.36
#